data_AF-A0A9D2JAS9-F1
#
_entry.id   AF-A0A9D2JAS9-F1
#
_cell.length_a   1.000
_cell.length_b   1.000
_cell.length_c   1.000
_cell.angle_alpha   90.00
_cell.angle_beta   90.00
_cell.angle_gamma   90.00
#
_symmetry.space_group_name_H-M   'P 1'
#
loop_
_entity.id
_entity.type
_entity.pdbx_description
1 polymer ?
#
loop_
_entity_poly.entity_id
_entity_poly.type
_entity_poly.pdbx_seq_one_letter_code
_entity_poly.pdbx_strand_id
1 'polypeptide(L)'
;MLHKKVPTLLLAGSMLLSLGGCGQSADSTPQSETTVTTGDAAAVADPEQKTYIEETLNLANNAAQAWTYSAEADAWVLSEVSAVAYPELPDQQGVSVCVPGAYVTGIDTDGDGTADVTADSAGTDVVNGGLVIDYDAEITSTNGQTYTAATAPVILNTGAAGYGSQQNSPAATIYAADGYINVFCGNRGKQDTATDETGAAYYTGDAPSCLADQKAAARFIQYNILLGNLPGDGNRLISTGGSGGGAHAVMFATTSNSPDFYDYQIEAGAVGVYAAADGGYVTTAEVNGTEQEISDGAWGCIAYSPITSLTEADMALAFEYTLDGNYDFSTDFQAQLARYLSEEYREYINGQNLTVAESDVGFDLDGDGSLTGTVALTIEYDPDAYPETNGYYGSYLDLYLAEFTQNLQWYLDNLAYGTDWTWFDADGNALSDEAVAAMTSEEKAQAFLEGRYAKGASASSMGGMRGGMGQKPEGELPEGTAPEGKFAGELPEKGEGAAGGPGGRDMIVGTPDAGTTQAAGSTVDSNNYATYEEMLAAYQAEIAEIEAGDEYGNNLVELYNPLNYIGNAENDSPVWVRVMCGAAEGDISMFNSLNLQIAMLNAGIDAELEWQWDGGHVPSEVLGSSFSLYVDEMVGEHGGGTAVTKPAAEPQTTNGTATEATGTDLSAWVSLENGMVNFSLADAAAYRTAGASKAMPGFDSIDYGQEDYVFGDETRDARHWDRYLLNVLETYADTLAPLFNSGAAS
;
A
#
# COMPACT_ATOMS: atom_id res chain seq x y z
N MET A 1 -16.65 47.14 -9.58
CA MET A 1 -17.83 47.92 -9.12
C MET A 1 -19.10 47.27 -9.65
N LEU A 2 -19.96 46.83 -8.72
CA LEU A 2 -21.41 46.55 -8.80
C LEU A 2 -21.93 45.68 -9.97
N HIS A 3 -22.20 44.40 -9.72
CA HIS A 3 -23.45 43.84 -9.15
C HIS A 3 -24.61 43.74 -10.16
N LYS A 4 -25.07 42.50 -10.39
CA LYS A 4 -26.42 42.06 -9.98
C LYS A 4 -26.58 40.55 -10.05
N LYS A 5 -26.58 39.93 -8.87
CA LYS A 5 -27.20 38.64 -8.56
C LYS A 5 -28.73 38.78 -8.60
N VAL A 6 -29.44 37.73 -9.00
CA VAL A 6 -30.86 37.51 -8.69
C VAL A 6 -31.02 36.07 -8.15
N PRO A 7 -31.83 35.83 -7.10
CA PRO A 7 -31.69 34.66 -6.23
C PRO A 7 -32.92 33.71 -6.22
N THR A 8 -32.81 32.68 -5.37
CA THR A 8 -33.87 31.99 -4.58
C THR A 8 -34.58 30.79 -5.21
N LEU A 9 -34.52 29.62 -4.55
CA LEU A 9 -35.62 29.16 -3.68
C LEU A 9 -35.20 27.99 -2.75
N LEU A 10 -35.12 28.26 -1.44
CA LEU A 10 -35.33 27.26 -0.38
C LEU A 10 -36.83 27.02 -0.24
N LEU A 11 -37.24 25.76 -0.05
CA LEU A 11 -38.56 25.45 0.48
C LEU A 11 -38.42 24.47 1.66
N ALA A 12 -38.75 24.96 2.85
CA ALA A 12 -38.90 24.18 4.06
C ALA A 12 -40.40 23.99 4.37
N GLY A 13 -40.75 22.77 4.80
CA GLY A 13 -41.77 22.51 5.82
C GLY A 13 -43.20 22.20 5.36
N SER A 14 -43.65 20.98 5.63
CA SER A 14 -44.92 20.79 6.35
C SER A 14 -44.99 19.43 7.06
N MET A 15 -44.96 19.48 8.40
CA MET A 15 -45.41 18.41 9.30
C MET A 15 -46.94 18.29 9.23
N LEU A 16 -47.45 17.07 9.17
CA LEU A 16 -48.83 16.74 9.52
C LEU A 16 -48.84 15.49 10.42
N LEU A 17 -49.15 15.73 11.68
CA LEU A 17 -49.48 14.73 12.71
C LEU A 17 -50.82 14.06 12.37
N SER A 18 -50.85 12.72 12.41
CA SER A 18 -52.06 11.99 12.79
C SER A 18 -51.71 10.78 13.67
N LEU A 19 -52.27 10.79 14.87
CA LEU A 19 -52.22 9.73 15.88
C LEU A 19 -53.33 8.71 15.61
N GLY A 20 -53.03 7.42 15.80
CA GLY A 20 -54.02 6.45 16.27
C GLY A 20 -53.81 5.00 15.85
N GLY A 21 -53.47 4.13 16.82
CA GLY A 21 -53.97 2.75 16.86
C GLY A 21 -52.91 1.64 16.92
N CYS A 22 -52.88 0.91 18.04
CA CYS A 22 -51.95 -0.17 18.36
C CYS A 22 -52.19 -1.47 17.56
N GLY A 23 -51.13 -2.24 17.33
CA GLY A 23 -51.15 -3.65 16.94
C GLY A 23 -49.74 -4.22 16.78
N GLN A 24 -49.30 -5.06 17.72
CA GLN A 24 -48.06 -5.84 17.64
C GLN A 24 -48.11 -6.88 16.53
N SER A 25 -47.10 -6.87 15.66
CA SER A 25 -46.48 -8.08 15.08
C SER A 25 -45.12 -7.67 14.50
N ALA A 26 -44.06 -8.34 14.94
CA ALA A 26 -42.72 -8.20 14.40
C ALA A 26 -42.67 -8.87 13.04
N ASP A 27 -42.33 -8.11 12.00
CA ASP A 27 -42.02 -8.62 10.66
C ASP A 27 -40.78 -7.87 10.15
N SER A 28 -39.90 -8.65 9.55
CA SER A 28 -38.61 -8.32 8.95
C SER A 28 -38.67 -7.14 7.99
N THR A 29 -37.76 -6.17 8.16
CA THR A 29 -37.54 -5.06 7.22
C THR A 29 -36.83 -5.57 5.96
N PRO A 30 -37.35 -5.32 4.75
CA PRO A 30 -36.63 -5.62 3.51
C PRO A 30 -35.52 -4.57 3.26
N GLN A 31 -34.39 -5.04 2.74
CA GLN A 31 -33.35 -4.23 2.11
C GLN A 31 -33.96 -3.23 1.11
N SER A 32 -33.41 -2.01 1.07
CA SER A 32 -33.73 -1.06 0.01
C SER A 32 -33.12 -1.55 -1.30
N GLU A 33 -33.94 -2.14 -2.16
CA GLU A 33 -33.64 -2.20 -3.59
C GLU A 33 -33.61 -0.76 -4.12
N THR A 34 -32.41 -0.25 -4.39
CA THR A 34 -32.23 0.94 -5.21
C THR A 34 -32.72 0.58 -6.61
N THR A 35 -33.93 1.02 -6.96
CA THR A 35 -34.46 0.83 -8.31
C THR A 35 -33.67 1.74 -9.25
N VAL A 36 -32.61 1.20 -9.85
CA VAL A 36 -31.93 1.83 -10.98
C VAL A 36 -32.96 1.95 -12.11
N THR A 37 -33.27 3.17 -12.51
CA THR A 37 -33.94 3.42 -13.79
C THR A 37 -33.07 2.87 -14.88
N THR A 38 -33.49 1.75 -15.49
CA THR A 38 -32.89 1.16 -16.69
C THR A 38 -32.91 2.18 -17.82
N GLY A 39 -31.84 2.95 -17.96
CA GLY A 39 -31.39 3.36 -19.29
C GLY A 39 -31.08 2.09 -20.07
N ASP A 40 -31.36 2.07 -21.37
CA ASP A 40 -30.97 0.94 -22.22
C ASP A 40 -29.47 0.67 -22.01
N ALA A 41 -29.12 -0.48 -21.42
CA ALA A 41 -27.72 -0.86 -21.23
C ALA A 41 -27.02 -0.78 -22.59
N ALA A 42 -25.89 -0.07 -22.65
CA ALA A 42 -25.17 0.11 -23.90
C ALA A 42 -24.74 -1.25 -24.43
N ALA A 43 -24.96 -1.49 -25.73
CA ALA A 43 -24.53 -2.73 -26.36
C ALA A 43 -23.01 -2.74 -26.47
N VAL A 44 -22.39 -3.89 -26.18
CA VAL A 44 -20.94 -4.10 -26.35
C VAL A 44 -20.56 -3.93 -27.83
N ALA A 45 -19.46 -3.24 -28.10
CA ALA A 45 -18.99 -2.93 -29.45
C ALA A 45 -18.55 -4.19 -30.21
N ASP A 46 -17.90 -5.13 -29.51
CA ASP A 46 -17.48 -6.43 -30.04
C ASP A 46 -18.00 -7.60 -29.15
N PRO A 47 -19.19 -8.13 -29.46
CA PRO A 47 -19.76 -9.26 -28.72
C PRO A 47 -18.96 -10.58 -28.87
N GLU A 48 -18.25 -10.77 -29.97
CA GLU A 48 -17.43 -11.98 -30.19
C GLU A 48 -16.20 -11.94 -29.28
N GLN A 49 -15.57 -10.76 -29.14
CA GLN A 49 -14.47 -10.54 -28.21
C GLN A 49 -14.91 -10.75 -26.76
N LYS A 50 -16.05 -10.18 -26.33
CA LYS A 50 -16.61 -10.41 -24.98
C LYS A 50 -16.78 -11.89 -24.69
N THR A 51 -17.42 -12.62 -25.61
CA THR A 51 -17.64 -14.07 -25.47
C THR A 51 -16.31 -14.82 -25.33
N TYR A 52 -15.32 -14.49 -26.17
CA TYR A 52 -14.00 -15.11 -26.09
C TYR A 52 -13.32 -14.85 -24.73
N ILE A 53 -13.34 -13.62 -24.24
CA ILE A 53 -12.73 -13.25 -22.95
C ILE A 53 -13.40 -14.02 -21.80
N GLU A 54 -14.73 -14.02 -21.75
CA GLU A 54 -15.50 -14.73 -20.71
C GLU A 54 -15.27 -16.24 -20.75
N GLU A 55 -15.29 -16.86 -21.92
CA GLU A 55 -15.01 -18.28 -22.08
C GLU A 55 -13.58 -18.64 -21.67
N THR A 56 -12.61 -17.77 -21.98
CA THR A 56 -11.18 -17.95 -21.66
C THR A 56 -10.90 -17.81 -20.17
N LEU A 57 -11.53 -16.86 -19.50
CA LEU A 57 -11.27 -16.50 -18.10
C LEU A 57 -12.24 -17.18 -17.11
N ASN A 58 -13.22 -17.95 -17.59
CA ASN A 58 -13.96 -18.87 -16.76
C ASN A 58 -13.07 -20.06 -16.37
N LEU A 59 -12.73 -20.16 -15.08
CA LEU A 59 -11.82 -21.17 -14.56
C LEU A 59 -12.27 -22.60 -14.86
N ALA A 60 -13.58 -22.87 -14.89
CA ALA A 60 -14.12 -24.19 -15.25
C ALA A 60 -13.76 -24.63 -16.68
N ASN A 61 -13.47 -23.69 -17.59
CA ASN A 61 -13.04 -23.98 -18.96
C ASN A 61 -11.52 -24.18 -19.07
N ASN A 62 -10.76 -23.81 -18.03
CA ASN A 62 -9.31 -23.96 -18.02
C ASN A 62 -8.92 -25.41 -17.69
N ALA A 63 -8.69 -26.22 -18.71
CA ALA A 63 -8.27 -27.62 -18.55
C ALA A 63 -6.89 -27.79 -17.87
N ALA A 64 -6.11 -26.71 -17.75
CA ALA A 64 -4.83 -26.69 -17.05
C ALA A 64 -4.94 -26.21 -15.59
N GLN A 65 -6.15 -25.84 -15.11
CA GLN A 65 -6.32 -25.51 -13.71
C GLN A 65 -5.93 -26.71 -12.85
N ALA A 66 -5.07 -26.47 -11.86
CA ALA A 66 -4.60 -27.52 -10.99
C ALA A 66 -4.48 -27.03 -9.55
N TRP A 67 -4.64 -27.93 -8.60
CA TRP A 67 -4.69 -27.63 -7.18
C TRP A 67 -3.68 -28.49 -6.43
N THR A 68 -2.99 -27.89 -5.47
CA THR A 68 -2.15 -28.59 -4.49
C THR A 68 -2.72 -28.40 -3.10
N TYR A 69 -2.76 -29.48 -2.30
CA TYR A 69 -3.23 -29.41 -0.93
C TYR A 69 -2.06 -29.26 0.06
N SER A 70 -2.17 -28.30 0.97
CA SER A 70 -1.29 -28.13 2.13
C SER A 70 -1.96 -28.72 3.36
N ALA A 71 -1.49 -29.89 3.80
CA ALA A 71 -1.99 -30.53 5.01
C ALA A 71 -1.60 -29.80 6.31
N GLU A 72 -0.54 -28.98 6.28
CA GLU A 72 -0.11 -28.18 7.44
C GLU A 72 -1.05 -27.00 7.68
N ALA A 73 -1.44 -26.31 6.61
CA ALA A 73 -2.32 -25.15 6.68
C ALA A 73 -3.81 -25.51 6.54
N ASP A 74 -4.12 -26.77 6.20
CA ASP A 74 -5.44 -27.21 5.73
C ASP A 74 -5.96 -26.28 4.64
N ALA A 75 -5.31 -26.28 3.47
CA ALA A 75 -5.62 -25.34 2.39
C ALA A 75 -5.36 -25.93 1.00
N TRP A 76 -6.18 -25.53 0.02
CA TRP A 76 -5.97 -25.80 -1.40
C TRP A 76 -5.39 -24.57 -2.09
N VAL A 77 -4.34 -24.75 -2.89
CA VAL A 77 -3.67 -23.68 -3.63
C VAL A 77 -3.78 -23.94 -5.13
N LEU A 78 -4.39 -23.01 -5.85
CA LEU A 78 -4.52 -22.99 -7.31
C LEU A 78 -3.15 -22.72 -7.93
N SER A 79 -2.74 -23.54 -8.89
CA SER A 79 -1.61 -23.24 -9.77
C SER A 79 -1.85 -21.94 -10.52
N GLU A 80 -0.80 -21.24 -10.88
CA GLU A 80 -0.89 -19.94 -11.55
C GLU A 80 -1.68 -20.05 -12.86
N VAL A 81 -2.71 -19.21 -13.01
CA VAL A 81 -3.54 -19.09 -14.22
C VAL A 81 -3.51 -17.66 -14.73
N SER A 82 -3.75 -17.44 -16.03
CA SER A 82 -3.81 -16.08 -16.57
C SER A 82 -5.01 -15.32 -15.99
N ALA A 83 -4.78 -14.07 -15.58
CA ALA A 83 -5.84 -13.15 -15.13
C ALA A 83 -6.49 -12.39 -16.31
N VAL A 84 -5.85 -12.43 -17.47
CA VAL A 84 -6.22 -11.66 -18.67
C VAL A 84 -6.23 -12.55 -19.91
N ALA A 85 -7.03 -12.19 -20.93
CA ALA A 85 -7.16 -12.99 -22.15
C ALA A 85 -6.03 -12.76 -23.16
N TYR A 86 -5.35 -11.60 -23.08
CA TYR A 86 -4.27 -11.18 -23.98
C TYR A 86 -3.00 -10.83 -23.18
N PRO A 87 -2.38 -11.79 -22.48
CA PRO A 87 -1.17 -11.49 -21.72
C PRO A 87 -0.01 -11.16 -22.66
N GLU A 88 0.56 -9.98 -22.49
CA GLU A 88 1.82 -9.56 -23.10
C GLU A 88 3.01 -10.25 -22.43
N LEU A 89 2.99 -10.33 -21.10
CA LEU A 89 3.96 -11.06 -20.28
C LEU A 89 3.25 -12.16 -19.46
N PRO A 90 3.04 -13.36 -20.04
CA PRO A 90 2.26 -14.44 -19.40
C PRO A 90 2.78 -14.90 -18.05
N ASP A 91 4.08 -14.79 -17.80
CA ASP A 91 4.71 -15.17 -16.53
C ASP A 91 4.46 -14.15 -15.41
N GLN A 92 3.84 -13.00 -15.71
CA GLN A 92 3.52 -11.92 -14.77
C GLN A 92 2.04 -11.58 -14.73
N GLN A 93 1.26 -11.79 -15.80
CA GLN A 93 -0.16 -11.40 -15.83
C GLN A 93 -1.09 -12.54 -15.38
N GLY A 94 -0.78 -13.13 -14.23
CA GLY A 94 -1.49 -14.27 -13.68
C GLY A 94 -1.92 -14.10 -12.22
N VAL A 95 -2.67 -15.09 -11.75
CA VAL A 95 -3.26 -15.14 -10.41
C VAL A 95 -3.17 -16.55 -9.84
N SER A 96 -2.97 -16.63 -8.53
CA SER A 96 -3.08 -17.86 -7.74
C SER A 96 -3.97 -17.59 -6.53
N VAL A 97 -4.69 -18.60 -6.08
CA VAL A 97 -5.68 -18.51 -5.00
C VAL A 97 -5.45 -19.62 -3.99
N CYS A 98 -5.37 -19.26 -2.72
CA CYS A 98 -5.40 -20.18 -1.60
C CYS A 98 -6.79 -20.15 -0.95
N VAL A 99 -7.39 -21.34 -0.83
CA VAL A 99 -8.71 -21.56 -0.26
C VAL A 99 -8.58 -22.45 0.97
N PRO A 100 -9.21 -22.10 2.12
CA PRO A 100 -9.27 -22.97 3.28
C PRO A 100 -9.85 -24.34 2.94
N GLY A 101 -9.19 -25.40 3.38
CA GLY A 101 -9.54 -26.79 3.07
C GLY A 101 -10.94 -27.15 3.55
N ALA A 102 -11.38 -26.60 4.68
CA ALA A 102 -12.73 -26.84 5.19
C ALA A 102 -13.85 -26.36 4.25
N TYR A 103 -13.60 -25.39 3.37
CA TYR A 103 -14.59 -24.93 2.38
C TYR A 103 -14.66 -25.84 1.15
N VAL A 104 -13.83 -26.89 1.05
CA VAL A 104 -13.67 -27.70 -0.16
C VAL A 104 -13.86 -29.18 0.18
N THR A 105 -14.88 -29.80 -0.43
CA THR A 105 -15.10 -31.25 -0.32
C THR A 105 -14.00 -32.04 -1.07
N GLY A 106 -13.52 -31.50 -2.18
CA GLY A 106 -12.40 -32.03 -2.97
C GLY A 106 -12.37 -31.43 -4.37
N ILE A 107 -11.60 -32.06 -5.25
CA ILE A 107 -11.46 -31.69 -6.67
C ILE A 107 -12.30 -32.63 -7.53
N ASP A 108 -13.14 -32.06 -8.40
CA ASP A 108 -13.86 -32.74 -9.48
C ASP A 108 -12.95 -32.83 -10.71
N THR A 109 -12.55 -34.05 -11.06
CA THR A 109 -11.56 -34.31 -12.13
C THR A 109 -12.20 -34.71 -13.45
N ASP A 110 -13.50 -35.01 -13.48
CA ASP A 110 -14.22 -35.45 -14.68
C ASP A 110 -15.42 -34.57 -15.08
N GLY A 111 -15.73 -33.56 -14.27
CA GLY A 111 -16.74 -32.54 -14.53
C GLY A 111 -18.17 -32.99 -14.21
N ASP A 112 -18.34 -34.02 -13.37
CA ASP A 112 -19.66 -34.51 -12.98
C ASP A 112 -20.29 -33.75 -11.79
N GLY A 113 -19.56 -32.79 -11.22
CA GLY A 113 -19.95 -31.98 -10.08
C GLY A 113 -19.71 -32.64 -8.73
N THR A 114 -19.00 -33.76 -8.69
CA THR A 114 -18.65 -34.49 -7.46
C THR A 114 -17.14 -34.61 -7.28
N ALA A 115 -16.71 -34.65 -6.01
CA ALA A 115 -15.28 -34.71 -5.71
C ALA A 115 -14.73 -36.12 -5.96
N ASP A 116 -13.74 -36.22 -6.85
CA ASP A 116 -12.98 -37.45 -7.11
C ASP A 116 -11.76 -37.56 -6.19
N VAL A 117 -11.12 -36.43 -5.91
CA VAL A 117 -9.92 -36.34 -5.08
C VAL A 117 -10.18 -35.41 -3.90
N THR A 118 -10.26 -36.01 -2.72
CA THR A 118 -10.37 -35.30 -1.43
C THR A 118 -9.00 -34.93 -0.87
N ALA A 119 -8.96 -34.06 0.15
CA ALA A 119 -7.75 -33.70 0.89
C ALA A 119 -6.97 -34.94 1.38
N ASP A 120 -7.69 -35.94 1.94
CA ASP A 120 -7.11 -37.20 2.42
C ASP A 120 -6.41 -38.02 1.33
N SER A 121 -6.90 -37.92 0.09
CA SER A 121 -6.37 -38.68 -1.06
C SER A 121 -5.36 -37.91 -1.89
N ALA A 122 -5.34 -36.58 -1.82
CA ALA A 122 -4.47 -35.72 -2.62
C ALA A 122 -3.00 -35.82 -2.20
N GLY A 123 -2.74 -35.94 -0.88
CA GLY A 123 -1.37 -35.93 -0.37
C GLY A 123 -0.63 -34.65 -0.77
N THR A 124 0.46 -34.78 -1.53
CA THR A 124 1.23 -33.66 -2.09
C THR A 124 1.15 -33.60 -3.62
N ASP A 125 0.23 -34.35 -4.22
CA ASP A 125 0.10 -34.43 -5.66
C ASP A 125 -0.63 -33.19 -6.21
N VAL A 126 -0.26 -32.79 -7.43
CA VAL A 126 -0.98 -31.76 -8.19
C VAL A 126 -2.19 -32.40 -8.85
N VAL A 127 -3.38 -31.87 -8.59
CA VAL A 127 -4.67 -32.43 -9.06
C VAL A 127 -5.32 -31.46 -10.03
N ASN A 128 -5.59 -31.91 -11.26
CA ASN A 128 -6.30 -31.08 -12.26
C ASN A 128 -7.81 -31.24 -12.09
N GLY A 129 -8.56 -30.15 -12.15
CA GLY A 129 -10.01 -30.17 -12.00
C GLY A 129 -10.56 -28.96 -11.24
N GLY A 130 -11.89 -28.90 -11.13
CA GLY A 130 -12.59 -27.81 -10.43
C GLY A 130 -12.76 -28.09 -8.94
N LEU A 131 -12.86 -27.03 -8.13
CA LEU A 131 -13.24 -27.17 -6.72
C LEU A 131 -14.69 -27.63 -6.58
N VAL A 132 -14.94 -28.56 -5.66
CA VAL A 132 -16.28 -28.84 -5.14
C VAL A 132 -16.40 -28.13 -3.78
N ILE A 133 -17.07 -26.98 -3.79
CA ILE A 133 -17.17 -26.08 -2.64
C ILE A 133 -18.30 -26.52 -1.70
N ASP A 134 -18.00 -26.59 -0.41
CA ASP A 134 -18.99 -26.74 0.67
C ASP A 134 -19.35 -25.36 1.23
N TYR A 135 -20.47 -24.81 0.77
CA TYR A 135 -20.98 -23.51 1.21
C TYR A 135 -21.60 -23.52 2.62
N ASP A 136 -21.88 -24.71 3.18
CA ASP A 136 -22.40 -24.86 4.54
C ASP A 136 -21.26 -24.98 5.57
N ALA A 137 -20.01 -25.15 5.13
CA ALA A 137 -18.86 -25.21 6.00
C ALA A 137 -18.60 -23.86 6.69
N GLU A 138 -18.20 -23.93 7.96
CA GLU A 138 -17.90 -22.77 8.80
C GLU A 138 -16.47 -22.86 9.34
N ILE A 139 -15.74 -21.75 9.27
CA ILE A 139 -14.48 -21.55 9.98
C ILE A 139 -14.69 -20.40 10.97
N THR A 140 -14.24 -20.58 12.20
CA THR A 140 -14.18 -19.49 13.19
C THR A 140 -12.75 -19.01 13.28
N SER A 141 -12.51 -17.74 12.97
CA SER A 141 -11.21 -17.10 13.04
C SER A 141 -10.66 -17.12 14.46
N THR A 142 -9.36 -16.88 14.58
CA THR A 142 -8.69 -16.75 15.88
C THR A 142 -9.27 -15.66 16.76
N ASN A 143 -9.98 -14.68 16.18
CA ASN A 143 -10.61 -13.56 16.90
C ASN A 143 -12.13 -13.75 17.12
N GLY A 144 -12.69 -14.90 16.71
CA GLY A 144 -14.06 -15.29 17.01
C GLY A 144 -15.10 -14.88 15.96
N GLN A 145 -14.69 -14.39 14.78
CA GLN A 145 -15.61 -14.25 13.65
C GLN A 145 -15.84 -15.60 12.98
N THR A 146 -17.08 -15.87 12.55
CA THR A 146 -17.41 -17.08 11.81
C THR A 146 -17.68 -16.74 10.35
N TYR A 147 -17.01 -17.46 9.46
CA TYR A 147 -17.12 -17.31 8.01
C TYR A 147 -17.55 -18.62 7.37
N THR A 148 -18.37 -18.53 6.32
CA THR A 148 -18.60 -19.62 5.38
C THR A 148 -17.82 -19.38 4.09
N ALA A 149 -17.81 -20.37 3.21
CA ALA A 149 -17.24 -20.24 1.87
C ALA A 149 -17.89 -19.10 1.03
N ALA A 150 -19.07 -18.60 1.40
CA ALA A 150 -19.73 -17.49 0.70
C ALA A 150 -19.47 -16.11 1.35
N THR A 151 -19.00 -16.06 2.60
CA THR A 151 -18.86 -14.81 3.37
C THR A 151 -17.40 -14.49 3.72
N ALA A 152 -16.47 -15.38 3.37
CA ALA A 152 -15.06 -15.27 3.64
C ALA A 152 -14.46 -14.03 2.95
N PRO A 153 -13.75 -13.16 3.69
CA PRO A 153 -12.96 -12.08 3.10
C PRO A 153 -11.97 -12.60 2.05
N VAL A 154 -11.73 -11.78 1.03
CA VAL A 154 -10.78 -12.06 -0.06
C VAL A 154 -9.60 -11.11 0.05
N ILE A 155 -8.42 -11.63 0.37
CA ILE A 155 -7.22 -10.82 0.56
C ILE A 155 -6.44 -10.76 -0.76
N LEU A 156 -6.37 -9.59 -1.38
CA LEU A 156 -5.61 -9.33 -2.59
C LEU A 156 -4.21 -8.81 -2.24
N ASN A 157 -3.20 -9.64 -2.44
CA ASN A 157 -1.80 -9.28 -2.20
C ASN A 157 -1.22 -8.60 -3.44
N THR A 158 -0.89 -7.31 -3.32
CA THR A 158 -0.23 -6.55 -4.40
C THR A 158 1.28 -6.80 -4.36
N GLY A 159 1.85 -7.34 -5.44
CA GLY A 159 3.26 -7.75 -5.51
C GLY A 159 4.28 -6.67 -5.87
N ALA A 160 3.85 -5.43 -6.07
CA ALA A 160 4.64 -4.34 -6.67
C ALA A 160 5.69 -3.70 -5.73
N ALA A 161 6.47 -4.50 -5.00
CA ALA A 161 7.54 -4.00 -4.14
C ALA A 161 8.50 -3.09 -4.94
N GLY A 162 8.77 -1.88 -4.41
CA GLY A 162 9.55 -0.87 -5.12
C GLY A 162 8.96 -0.43 -6.48
N TYR A 163 7.64 -0.57 -6.68
CA TYR A 163 6.96 -0.39 -7.98
C TYR A 163 7.43 -1.36 -9.09
N GLY A 164 8.07 -2.47 -8.69
CA GLY A 164 8.60 -3.46 -9.60
C GLY A 164 7.57 -4.45 -10.13
N SER A 165 7.99 -5.22 -11.12
CA SER A 165 7.21 -6.35 -11.63
C SER A 165 7.19 -7.52 -10.65
N GLN A 166 6.12 -8.30 -10.70
CA GLN A 166 5.94 -9.49 -9.88
C GLN A 166 5.67 -10.69 -10.77
N GLN A 167 6.56 -11.68 -10.72
CA GLN A 167 6.33 -12.98 -11.37
C GLN A 167 5.18 -13.71 -10.67
N ASN A 168 4.40 -14.45 -11.46
CA ASN A 168 3.38 -15.36 -10.98
C ASN A 168 3.98 -16.33 -9.94
N SER A 169 3.27 -16.55 -8.85
CA SER A 169 3.67 -17.44 -7.77
C SER A 169 2.47 -18.00 -7.04
N PRO A 170 2.62 -19.12 -6.31
CA PRO A 170 1.52 -19.69 -5.54
C PRO A 170 1.08 -18.75 -4.42
N ALA A 171 -0.23 -18.66 -4.19
CA ALA A 171 -0.76 -17.93 -3.05
C ALA A 171 -0.31 -18.55 -1.72
N ALA A 172 0.08 -17.69 -0.78
CA ALA A 172 0.45 -18.11 0.56
C ALA A 172 -0.77 -18.66 1.33
N THR A 173 -0.52 -19.61 2.23
CA THR A 173 -1.58 -20.27 3.02
C THR A 173 -1.83 -19.61 4.38
N ILE A 174 -1.26 -18.43 4.61
CA ILE A 174 -1.15 -17.82 5.95
C ILE A 174 -2.48 -17.44 6.59
N TYR A 175 -3.51 -17.17 5.79
CA TYR A 175 -4.84 -16.77 6.28
C TYR A 175 -5.87 -17.90 6.27
N ALA A 176 -5.48 -19.11 5.85
CA ALA A 176 -6.42 -20.23 5.73
C ALA A 176 -7.05 -20.60 7.08
N ALA A 177 -6.27 -20.53 8.16
CA ALA A 177 -6.73 -20.84 9.52
C ALA A 177 -7.77 -19.84 10.05
N ASP A 178 -7.75 -18.59 9.57
CA ASP A 178 -8.76 -17.57 9.92
C ASP A 178 -9.97 -17.60 8.98
N GLY A 179 -9.95 -18.46 7.97
CA GLY A 179 -11.06 -18.68 7.04
C GLY A 179 -11.10 -17.71 5.87
N TYR A 180 -10.01 -16.98 5.58
CA TYR A 180 -9.95 -16.04 4.46
C TYR A 180 -9.48 -16.72 3.18
N ILE A 181 -9.92 -16.18 2.04
CA ILE A 181 -9.37 -16.53 0.73
C ILE A 181 -8.16 -15.63 0.48
N ASN A 182 -7.02 -16.21 0.15
CA ASN A 182 -5.80 -15.43 -0.09
C ASN A 182 -5.43 -15.46 -1.58
N VAL A 183 -5.25 -14.30 -2.19
CA VAL A 183 -4.99 -14.15 -3.62
C VAL A 183 -3.60 -13.57 -3.81
N PHE A 184 -2.79 -14.26 -4.62
CA PHE A 184 -1.54 -13.71 -5.13
C PHE A 184 -1.76 -13.18 -6.53
N CYS A 185 -1.35 -11.95 -6.76
CA CYS A 185 -1.41 -11.29 -8.06
C CYS A 185 0.00 -11.12 -8.62
N GLY A 186 0.27 -11.71 -9.79
CA GLY A 186 1.39 -11.26 -10.61
C GLY A 186 1.07 -9.91 -11.24
N ASN A 187 2.10 -9.16 -11.64
CA ASN A 187 1.91 -7.94 -12.40
C ASN A 187 3.15 -7.62 -13.25
N ARG A 188 2.93 -6.95 -14.37
CA ARG A 188 4.01 -6.22 -15.04
C ARG A 188 4.50 -5.06 -14.17
N GLY A 189 5.64 -4.50 -14.48
CA GLY A 189 6.20 -3.35 -13.77
C GLY A 189 7.36 -2.72 -14.53
N LYS A 190 7.90 -1.66 -13.93
CA LYS A 190 9.03 -0.92 -14.49
C LYS A 190 10.19 -1.83 -14.94
N GLN A 191 10.86 -1.44 -16.01
CA GLN A 191 12.00 -2.16 -16.62
C GLN A 191 11.68 -3.54 -17.21
N ASP A 192 10.42 -3.97 -17.21
CA ASP A 192 10.04 -5.13 -18.00
C ASP A 192 10.24 -4.81 -19.49
N THR A 193 10.55 -5.86 -20.26
CA THR A 193 10.72 -5.73 -21.71
C THR A 193 9.99 -6.85 -22.40
N ALA A 194 9.33 -6.51 -23.51
CA ALA A 194 8.74 -7.46 -24.43
C ALA A 194 9.47 -7.39 -25.78
N THR A 195 9.12 -8.29 -26.70
CA THR A 195 9.72 -8.37 -28.03
C THR A 195 8.65 -8.30 -29.08
N ASP A 196 8.79 -7.35 -30.01
CA ASP A 196 7.83 -7.16 -31.09
C ASP A 196 7.91 -8.30 -32.15
N GLU A 197 6.99 -8.26 -33.12
CA GLU A 197 6.96 -9.25 -34.22
C GLU A 197 8.25 -9.28 -35.07
N THR A 198 9.07 -8.22 -35.01
CA THR A 198 10.33 -8.09 -35.74
C THR A 198 11.53 -8.64 -34.97
N GLY A 199 11.35 -8.94 -33.68
CA GLY A 199 12.42 -9.35 -32.77
C GLY A 199 13.13 -8.20 -32.07
N ALA A 200 12.61 -6.97 -32.15
CA ALA A 200 13.13 -5.82 -31.42
C ALA A 200 12.53 -5.78 -30.00
N ALA A 201 13.39 -5.54 -29.01
CA ALA A 201 12.95 -5.35 -27.63
C ALA A 201 12.38 -3.92 -27.45
N TYR A 202 11.31 -3.81 -26.68
CA TYR A 202 10.73 -2.55 -26.23
C TYR A 202 10.42 -2.66 -24.72
N TYR A 203 10.40 -1.52 -24.03
CA TYR A 203 10.00 -1.47 -22.63
C TYR A 203 8.49 -1.64 -22.50
N THR A 204 8.06 -2.41 -21.52
CA THR A 204 6.65 -2.58 -21.16
C THR A 204 6.55 -2.61 -19.64
N GLY A 205 5.33 -2.53 -19.11
CA GLY A 205 5.08 -2.67 -17.67
C GLY A 205 5.20 -1.38 -16.87
N ASP A 206 5.63 -0.29 -17.50
CA ASP A 206 5.55 1.06 -16.93
C ASP A 206 4.09 1.43 -16.58
N ALA A 207 3.92 2.46 -15.76
CA ALA A 207 2.59 2.90 -15.34
C ALA A 207 1.68 3.18 -16.56
N PRO A 208 0.41 2.73 -16.52
CA PRO A 208 -0.31 2.18 -15.38
C PRO A 208 -0.42 0.64 -15.37
N SER A 209 0.40 -0.06 -16.17
CA SER A 209 0.25 -1.50 -16.45
C SER A 209 0.18 -2.37 -15.19
N CYS A 210 1.04 -2.08 -14.21
CA CYS A 210 1.08 -2.80 -12.94
C CYS A 210 -0.27 -2.76 -12.20
N LEU A 211 -0.87 -1.58 -12.07
CA LEU A 211 -2.17 -1.42 -11.40
C LEU A 211 -3.32 -1.98 -12.26
N ALA A 212 -3.24 -1.85 -13.59
CA ALA A 212 -4.22 -2.44 -14.50
C ALA A 212 -4.24 -3.98 -14.42
N ASP A 213 -3.07 -4.63 -14.31
CA ASP A 213 -2.98 -6.08 -14.13
C ASP A 213 -3.60 -6.53 -12.79
N GLN A 214 -3.38 -5.77 -11.71
CA GLN A 214 -3.97 -6.03 -10.39
C GLN A 214 -5.50 -5.88 -10.39
N LYS A 215 -6.02 -4.88 -11.10
CA LYS A 215 -7.46 -4.69 -11.32
C LYS A 215 -8.05 -5.85 -12.13
N ALA A 216 -7.38 -6.27 -13.19
CA ALA A 216 -7.82 -7.42 -13.99
C ALA A 216 -7.86 -8.71 -13.16
N ALA A 217 -6.88 -8.94 -12.29
CA ALA A 217 -6.89 -10.07 -11.37
C ALA A 217 -8.08 -10.01 -10.40
N ALA A 218 -8.41 -8.85 -9.84
CA ALA A 218 -9.59 -8.70 -8.99
C ALA A 218 -10.89 -9.02 -9.75
N ARG A 219 -11.04 -8.56 -11.00
CA ARG A 219 -12.18 -8.91 -11.85
C ARG A 219 -12.26 -10.40 -12.14
N PHE A 220 -11.12 -11.05 -12.41
CA PHE A 220 -11.04 -12.50 -12.58
C PHE A 220 -11.55 -13.25 -11.34
N ILE A 221 -11.12 -12.82 -10.15
CA ILE A 221 -11.55 -13.43 -8.88
C ILE A 221 -13.05 -13.22 -8.67
N GLN A 222 -13.55 -12.00 -8.83
CA GLN A 222 -14.97 -11.68 -8.72
C GLN A 222 -15.82 -12.53 -9.66
N TYR A 223 -15.42 -12.61 -10.94
CA TYR A 223 -16.12 -13.38 -11.95
C TYR A 223 -16.20 -14.87 -11.57
N ASN A 224 -15.09 -15.45 -11.12
CA ASN A 224 -15.03 -16.86 -10.76
C ASN A 224 -15.71 -17.19 -9.41
N ILE A 225 -15.83 -16.22 -8.50
CA ILE A 225 -16.69 -16.34 -7.32
C ILE A 225 -18.16 -16.38 -7.75
N LEU A 226 -18.59 -15.46 -8.61
CA LEU A 226 -19.98 -15.37 -9.10
C LEU A 226 -20.41 -16.60 -9.92
N LEU A 227 -19.48 -17.22 -10.63
CA LEU A 227 -19.70 -18.48 -11.35
C LEU A 227 -19.75 -19.70 -10.43
N GLY A 228 -19.29 -19.59 -9.18
CA GLY A 228 -19.18 -20.72 -8.24
C GLY A 228 -17.93 -21.58 -8.44
N ASN A 229 -16.93 -21.08 -9.16
CA ASN A 229 -15.63 -21.76 -9.34
C ASN A 229 -14.68 -21.51 -8.16
N LEU A 230 -14.84 -20.38 -7.48
CA LEU A 230 -14.08 -19.99 -6.29
C LEU A 230 -15.03 -19.63 -5.14
N PRO A 231 -14.66 -19.91 -3.88
CA PRO A 231 -15.34 -19.35 -2.72
C PRO A 231 -14.85 -17.93 -2.41
N GLY A 232 -15.55 -17.25 -1.52
CA GLY A 232 -15.25 -15.89 -1.06
C GLY A 232 -16.43 -14.94 -1.23
N ASP A 233 -16.40 -13.83 -0.50
CA ASP A 233 -17.28 -12.69 -0.71
C ASP A 233 -16.55 -11.63 -1.51
N GLY A 234 -16.95 -11.49 -2.77
CA GLY A 234 -16.45 -10.47 -3.67
C GLY A 234 -16.63 -9.03 -3.19
N ASN A 235 -17.61 -8.78 -2.32
CA ASN A 235 -17.84 -7.46 -1.72
C ASN A 235 -16.99 -7.22 -0.46
N ARG A 236 -16.10 -8.16 -0.10
CA ARG A 236 -15.15 -8.07 1.01
C ARG A 236 -13.73 -8.33 0.52
N LEU A 237 -13.41 -7.76 -0.64
CA LEU A 237 -12.05 -7.75 -1.15
C LEU A 237 -11.22 -6.72 -0.39
N ILE A 238 -10.07 -7.12 0.13
CA ILE A 238 -9.17 -6.30 0.93
C ILE A 238 -7.80 -6.28 0.26
N SER A 239 -7.33 -5.10 -0.14
CA SER A 239 -5.99 -4.96 -0.72
C SER A 239 -4.92 -4.85 0.37
N THR A 240 -3.75 -5.45 0.13
CA THR A 240 -2.61 -5.35 1.04
C THR A 240 -1.27 -5.43 0.33
N GLY A 241 -0.29 -4.70 0.85
CA GLY A 241 1.09 -4.69 0.36
C GLY A 241 2.03 -3.81 1.19
N GLY A 242 3.33 -4.01 0.99
CA GLY A 242 4.38 -3.21 1.63
C GLY A 242 5.18 -2.37 0.63
N SER A 243 5.64 -1.18 1.04
CA SER A 243 6.47 -0.30 0.21
C SER A 243 5.73 0.15 -1.07
N GLY A 244 6.33 0.01 -2.25
CA GLY A 244 5.63 0.18 -3.54
C GLY A 244 4.39 -0.74 -3.68
N GLY A 245 4.39 -1.93 -3.06
CA GLY A 245 3.19 -2.76 -2.94
C GLY A 245 2.14 -2.09 -2.06
N GLY A 246 2.53 -1.42 -0.98
CA GLY A 246 1.63 -0.63 -0.14
C GLY A 246 1.03 0.55 -0.89
N ALA A 247 1.84 1.23 -1.73
CA ALA A 247 1.34 2.25 -2.65
C ALA A 247 0.26 1.67 -3.59
N HIS A 248 0.53 0.51 -4.19
CA HIS A 248 -0.44 -0.19 -5.03
C HIS A 248 -1.68 -0.65 -4.27
N ALA A 249 -1.57 -1.07 -3.01
CA ALA A 249 -2.73 -1.43 -2.19
C ALA A 249 -3.66 -0.23 -1.97
N VAL A 250 -3.09 0.95 -1.65
CA VAL A 250 -3.84 2.20 -1.50
C VAL A 250 -4.44 2.62 -2.85
N MET A 251 -3.62 2.70 -3.91
CA MET A 251 -4.09 3.09 -5.24
C MET A 251 -5.20 2.18 -5.74
N PHE A 252 -5.05 0.85 -5.59
CA PHE A 252 -6.08 -0.12 -5.93
C PHE A 252 -7.40 0.19 -5.23
N ALA A 253 -7.36 0.42 -3.92
CA ALA A 253 -8.55 0.70 -3.13
C ALA A 253 -9.20 2.04 -3.51
N THR A 254 -8.41 3.10 -3.66
CA THR A 254 -8.94 4.44 -3.97
C THR A 254 -9.44 4.54 -5.41
N THR A 255 -8.92 3.75 -6.35
CA THR A 255 -9.32 3.75 -7.78
C THR A 255 -10.39 2.70 -8.10
N SER A 256 -11.14 2.22 -7.11
CA SER A 256 -12.14 1.15 -7.27
C SER A 256 -13.15 1.48 -8.37
N ASN A 257 -13.27 0.60 -9.37
CA ASN A 257 -14.15 0.77 -10.54
C ASN A 257 -13.95 2.09 -11.31
N SER A 258 -12.75 2.68 -11.25
CA SER A 258 -12.46 3.93 -11.96
C SER A 258 -12.36 3.71 -13.47
N PRO A 259 -13.09 4.47 -14.30
CA PRO A 259 -13.05 4.35 -15.75
C PRO A 259 -11.71 4.77 -16.35
N ASP A 260 -10.88 5.53 -15.63
CA ASP A 260 -9.54 5.91 -16.07
C ASP A 260 -8.66 4.69 -16.38
N PHE A 261 -8.98 3.52 -15.81
CA PHE A 261 -8.22 2.28 -16.03
C PHE A 261 -8.85 1.34 -17.07
N TYR A 262 -10.02 1.66 -17.62
CA TYR A 262 -10.78 0.71 -18.44
C TYR A 262 -10.17 0.44 -19.80
N ASP A 263 -9.54 1.43 -20.44
CA ASP A 263 -8.89 1.21 -21.73
C ASP A 263 -7.72 0.23 -21.61
N TYR A 264 -6.87 0.37 -20.59
CA TYR A 264 -5.79 -0.58 -20.31
C TYR A 264 -6.29 -1.99 -19.95
N GLN A 265 -7.41 -2.08 -19.22
CA GLN A 265 -8.04 -3.37 -18.90
C GLN A 265 -8.66 -4.04 -20.13
N ILE A 266 -9.24 -3.26 -21.05
CA ILE A 266 -9.77 -3.76 -22.33
C ILE A 266 -8.63 -4.27 -23.21
N GLU A 267 -7.51 -3.55 -23.27
CA GLU A 267 -6.32 -3.94 -24.03
C GLU A 267 -5.77 -5.29 -23.57
N ALA A 268 -5.64 -5.48 -22.26
CA ALA A 268 -5.23 -6.77 -21.68
C ALA A 268 -6.30 -7.86 -21.85
N GLY A 269 -7.56 -7.50 -22.09
CA GLY A 269 -8.69 -8.42 -22.17
C GLY A 269 -9.13 -8.93 -20.79
N ALA A 270 -9.27 -8.01 -19.83
CA ALA A 270 -9.87 -8.29 -18.53
C ALA A 270 -11.36 -8.64 -18.67
N VAL A 271 -11.85 -9.57 -17.84
CA VAL A 271 -13.27 -9.91 -17.82
C VAL A 271 -14.10 -8.80 -17.18
N GLY A 272 -15.28 -8.52 -17.74
CA GLY A 272 -16.20 -7.53 -17.17
C GLY A 272 -15.78 -6.07 -17.38
N VAL A 273 -14.97 -5.77 -18.38
CA VAL A 273 -14.79 -4.41 -18.91
C VAL A 273 -14.67 -4.50 -20.43
N TYR A 274 -15.59 -3.86 -21.14
CA TYR A 274 -15.65 -3.90 -22.60
C TYR A 274 -15.99 -2.54 -23.18
N ALA A 275 -15.47 -2.24 -24.38
CA ALA A 275 -15.89 -1.06 -25.12
C ALA A 275 -17.37 -1.16 -25.51
N ALA A 276 -18.12 -0.08 -25.29
CA ALA A 276 -19.51 0.03 -25.71
C ALA A 276 -19.63 0.62 -27.13
N ALA A 277 -20.68 0.27 -27.85
CA ALA A 277 -20.92 0.72 -29.22
C ALA A 277 -21.17 2.24 -29.35
N ASP A 278 -21.48 2.92 -28.25
CA ASP A 278 -21.68 4.37 -28.17
C ASP A 278 -20.41 5.14 -27.75
N GLY A 279 -19.29 4.44 -27.54
CA GLY A 279 -18.02 5.01 -27.11
C GLY A 279 -17.82 5.09 -25.59
N GLY A 280 -18.73 4.52 -24.79
CA GLY A 280 -18.53 4.31 -23.35
C GLY A 280 -18.00 2.91 -23.02
N TYR A 281 -18.32 2.43 -21.82
CA TYR A 281 -17.89 1.14 -21.29
C TYR A 281 -19.07 0.28 -20.83
N VAL A 282 -18.91 -1.03 -20.91
CA VAL A 282 -19.79 -2.05 -20.30
C VAL A 282 -18.98 -2.81 -19.26
N THR A 283 -19.46 -2.84 -18.02
CA THR A 283 -18.75 -3.43 -16.87
C THR A 283 -19.36 -4.75 -16.39
N THR A 284 -20.25 -5.34 -17.20
CA THR A 284 -20.94 -6.60 -16.89
C THR A 284 -20.36 -7.79 -17.66
N ALA A 285 -20.43 -8.98 -17.06
CA ALA A 285 -20.15 -10.25 -17.73
C ALA A 285 -21.32 -11.25 -17.59
N GLU A 286 -21.41 -12.23 -18.49
CA GLU A 286 -22.41 -13.29 -18.37
C GLU A 286 -22.06 -14.25 -17.22
N VAL A 287 -22.91 -14.26 -16.19
CA VAL A 287 -22.87 -15.20 -15.07
C VAL A 287 -24.19 -15.96 -15.04
N ASN A 288 -24.13 -17.27 -15.24
CA ASN A 288 -25.28 -18.18 -15.16
C ASN A 288 -26.48 -17.72 -16.03
N GLY A 289 -26.21 -17.20 -17.24
CA GLY A 289 -27.21 -16.72 -18.19
C GLY A 289 -27.79 -15.34 -17.88
N THR A 290 -27.17 -14.58 -16.98
CA THR A 290 -27.52 -13.20 -16.63
C THR A 290 -26.30 -12.30 -16.65
N GLU A 291 -26.42 -11.09 -17.20
CA GLU A 291 -25.37 -10.08 -17.10
C GLU A 291 -25.28 -9.58 -15.64
N GLN A 292 -24.08 -9.62 -15.08
CA GLN A 292 -23.79 -9.13 -13.72
C GLN A 292 -22.57 -8.21 -13.76
N GLU A 293 -22.61 -7.14 -12.97
CA GLU A 293 -21.47 -6.25 -12.78
C GLU A 293 -20.29 -7.02 -12.19
N ILE A 294 -19.12 -6.85 -12.80
CA ILE A 294 -17.86 -7.37 -12.29
C ILE A 294 -17.09 -6.18 -11.76
N SER A 295 -16.69 -6.23 -10.50
CA SER A 295 -16.01 -5.13 -9.83
C SER A 295 -14.53 -5.46 -9.60
N ASP A 296 -13.68 -4.43 -9.70
CA ASP A 296 -12.31 -4.43 -9.17
C ASP A 296 -12.20 -3.59 -7.88
N GLY A 297 -13.31 -3.33 -7.21
CA GLY A 297 -13.36 -2.47 -6.04
C GLY A 297 -12.89 -3.15 -4.76
N ALA A 298 -12.15 -2.41 -3.94
CA ALA A 298 -11.79 -2.85 -2.60
C ALA A 298 -12.86 -2.41 -1.59
N TRP A 299 -13.20 -3.31 -0.68
CA TRP A 299 -13.97 -2.99 0.51
C TRP A 299 -13.09 -2.35 1.60
N GLY A 300 -11.83 -2.81 1.72
CA GLY A 300 -10.88 -2.28 2.68
C GLY A 300 -9.43 -2.37 2.22
N CYS A 301 -8.53 -1.70 2.93
CA CYS A 301 -7.11 -1.69 2.62
C CYS A 301 -6.25 -1.71 3.88
N ILE A 302 -5.20 -2.53 3.90
CA ILE A 302 -4.12 -2.46 4.90
C ILE A 302 -2.80 -2.27 4.14
N ALA A 303 -2.18 -1.09 4.29
CA ALA A 303 -0.96 -0.75 3.58
C ALA A 303 0.20 -0.49 4.55
N TYR A 304 1.34 -1.11 4.28
CA TYR A 304 2.56 -0.96 5.09
C TYR A 304 3.56 -0.08 4.35
N SER A 305 3.97 1.03 4.97
CA SER A 305 4.92 2.01 4.43
C SER A 305 4.63 2.37 2.96
N PRO A 306 3.40 2.78 2.61
CA PRO A 306 3.04 3.01 1.22
C PRO A 306 3.85 4.18 0.64
N ILE A 307 4.59 3.94 -0.45
CA ILE A 307 5.41 4.95 -1.13
C ILE A 307 4.53 5.82 -2.05
N THR A 308 3.52 6.50 -1.49
CA THR A 308 2.55 7.31 -2.24
C THR A 308 1.96 8.41 -1.33
N SER A 309 1.52 9.57 -1.81
CA SER A 309 1.49 10.02 -3.21
C SER A 309 2.85 10.49 -3.73
N LEU A 310 3.25 9.97 -4.89
CA LEU A 310 4.49 10.38 -5.56
C LEU A 310 4.45 11.86 -5.97
N THR A 311 3.28 12.37 -6.38
CA THR A 311 3.09 13.75 -6.86
C THR A 311 3.58 14.82 -5.89
N GLU A 312 3.59 14.54 -4.58
CA GLU A 312 4.04 15.48 -3.54
C GLU A 312 5.29 14.99 -2.81
N ALA A 313 5.87 13.85 -3.19
CA ALA A 313 6.84 13.12 -2.38
C ALA A 313 8.17 13.88 -2.17
N ASP A 314 8.74 14.50 -3.21
CA ASP A 314 9.99 15.27 -3.09
C ASP A 314 9.81 16.53 -2.24
N MET A 315 8.69 17.23 -2.41
CA MET A 315 8.33 18.38 -1.58
C MET A 315 8.10 17.99 -0.11
N ALA A 316 7.34 16.92 0.13
CA ALA A 316 7.02 16.44 1.47
C ALA A 316 8.27 15.94 2.21
N LEU A 317 9.18 15.26 1.52
CA LEU A 317 10.46 14.81 2.07
C LEU A 317 11.40 15.99 2.36
N ALA A 318 11.50 16.94 1.42
CA ALA A 318 12.27 18.17 1.62
C ALA A 318 11.80 18.95 2.84
N PHE A 319 10.47 19.07 2.99
CA PHE A 319 9.85 19.75 4.11
C PHE A 319 10.12 19.03 5.44
N GLU A 320 9.99 17.71 5.48
CA GLU A 320 10.28 16.89 6.67
C GLU A 320 11.73 17.01 7.11
N TYR A 321 12.68 16.93 6.18
CA TYR A 321 14.11 17.10 6.48
C TYR A 321 14.43 18.53 6.93
N THR A 322 13.81 19.53 6.29
CA THR A 322 14.02 20.94 6.66
C THR A 322 13.34 21.29 7.98
N LEU A 323 12.34 20.54 8.44
CA LEU A 323 11.69 20.77 9.73
C LEU A 323 12.65 20.50 10.90
N ASP A 324 13.61 19.59 10.73
CA ASP A 324 14.72 19.42 11.67
C ASP A 324 15.78 20.51 11.45
N GLY A 325 15.85 21.45 12.40
CA GLY A 325 16.83 22.54 12.40
C GLY A 325 18.31 22.10 12.41
N ASN A 326 18.59 20.82 12.69
CA ASN A 326 19.94 20.26 12.76
C ASN A 326 20.23 19.24 11.65
N TYR A 327 19.34 19.06 10.67
CA TYR A 327 19.58 18.13 9.58
C TYR A 327 20.67 18.66 8.63
N ASP A 328 21.69 17.83 8.40
CA ASP A 328 22.82 18.15 7.54
C ASP A 328 22.65 17.49 6.16
N PHE A 329 22.38 18.30 5.14
CA PHE A 329 22.39 17.85 3.75
C PHE A 329 23.81 17.66 3.22
N SER A 330 24.01 16.72 2.29
CA SER A 330 25.35 16.40 1.79
C SER A 330 26.01 17.49 0.95
N THR A 331 25.23 18.32 0.25
CA THR A 331 25.74 19.41 -0.59
C THR A 331 24.96 20.70 -0.35
N ASP A 332 25.61 21.84 -0.63
CA ASP A 332 24.95 23.15 -0.55
C ASP A 332 23.78 23.25 -1.56
N PHE A 333 23.87 22.53 -2.69
CA PHE A 333 22.79 22.42 -3.67
C PHE A 333 21.57 21.72 -3.06
N GLN A 334 21.74 20.54 -2.46
CA GLN A 334 20.67 19.79 -1.81
C GLN A 334 20.02 20.60 -0.68
N ALA A 335 20.84 21.25 0.17
CA ALA A 335 20.34 22.11 1.24
C ALA A 335 19.48 23.27 0.70
N GLN A 336 19.93 23.92 -0.37
CA GLN A 336 19.22 25.05 -0.95
C GLN A 336 17.96 24.61 -1.72
N LEU A 337 18.01 23.48 -2.42
CA LEU A 337 16.87 22.87 -3.09
C LEU A 337 15.79 22.48 -2.09
N ALA A 338 16.16 21.81 -0.98
CA ALA A 338 15.23 21.40 0.07
C ALA A 338 14.46 22.59 0.67
N ARG A 339 15.13 23.74 0.89
CA ARG A 339 14.47 24.96 1.37
C ARG A 339 13.43 25.49 0.38
N TYR A 340 13.69 25.44 -0.92
CA TYR A 340 12.73 25.90 -1.92
C TYR A 340 11.56 24.93 -2.07
N LEU A 341 11.83 23.62 -2.08
CA LEU A 341 10.80 22.59 -2.07
C LEU A 341 9.93 22.64 -0.79
N SER A 342 10.51 22.98 0.36
CA SER A 342 9.76 23.16 1.62
C SER A 342 8.78 24.33 1.55
N GLU A 343 9.17 25.43 0.88
CA GLU A 343 8.27 26.54 0.63
C GLU A 343 7.18 26.17 -0.38
N GLU A 344 7.53 25.46 -1.45
CA GLU A 344 6.55 24.94 -2.41
C GLU A 344 5.55 23.98 -1.72
N TYR A 345 6.00 23.12 -0.82
CA TYR A 345 5.14 22.24 -0.02
C TYR A 345 4.17 23.02 0.87
N ARG A 346 4.68 24.06 1.55
CA ARG A 346 3.85 24.96 2.36
C ARG A 346 2.77 25.63 1.51
N GLU A 347 3.12 26.13 0.33
CA GLU A 347 2.16 26.73 -0.60
C GLU A 347 1.16 25.71 -1.12
N TYR A 348 1.61 24.49 -1.45
CA TYR A 348 0.78 23.37 -1.86
C TYR A 348 -0.27 23.03 -0.80
N ILE A 349 0.13 22.69 0.43
CA ILE A 349 -0.78 22.32 1.53
C ILE A 349 -1.78 23.43 1.84
N ASN A 350 -1.32 24.69 1.95
CA ASN A 350 -2.20 25.82 2.18
C ASN A 350 -3.17 26.06 1.00
N GLY A 351 -2.72 25.78 -0.23
CA GLY A 351 -3.52 25.90 -1.45
C GLY A 351 -4.65 24.88 -1.55
N GLN A 352 -4.48 23.70 -0.94
CA GLN A 352 -5.50 22.66 -0.87
C GLN A 352 -6.69 23.05 0.03
N ASN A 353 -6.51 24.02 0.94
CA ASN A 353 -7.52 24.41 1.93
C ASN A 353 -8.04 23.24 2.76
N LEU A 354 -7.13 22.35 3.19
CA LEU A 354 -7.47 21.18 3.97
C LEU A 354 -8.15 21.57 5.29
N THR A 355 -9.08 20.73 5.71
CA THR A 355 -9.74 20.82 7.01
C THR A 355 -9.77 19.47 7.68
N VAL A 356 -9.92 19.44 8.99
CA VAL A 356 -10.21 18.22 9.73
C VAL A 356 -11.29 18.48 10.77
N ALA A 357 -12.19 17.53 10.96
CA ALA A 357 -13.07 17.55 12.13
C ALA A 357 -12.34 16.93 13.31
N GLU A 358 -12.34 17.63 14.45
CA GLU A 358 -11.65 17.18 15.66
C GLU A 358 -12.23 15.88 16.21
N SER A 359 -13.50 15.59 15.92
CA SER A 359 -14.15 14.31 16.25
C SER A 359 -13.54 13.12 15.52
N ASP A 360 -13.01 13.35 14.32
CA ASP A 360 -12.58 12.29 13.42
C ASP A 360 -11.13 11.90 13.71
N VAL A 361 -10.30 12.87 14.10
CA VAL A 361 -8.91 12.64 14.55
C VAL A 361 -8.77 12.49 16.06
N GLY A 362 -9.77 12.89 16.84
CA GLY A 362 -9.77 12.77 18.29
C GLY A 362 -8.91 13.78 19.04
N PHE A 363 -8.54 14.90 18.41
CA PHE A 363 -7.69 15.96 18.98
C PHE A 363 -8.41 17.30 19.09
N ASP A 364 -8.24 17.97 20.22
CA ASP A 364 -8.63 19.38 20.43
C ASP A 364 -7.51 20.27 19.90
N LEU A 365 -7.54 20.57 18.60
CA LEU A 365 -6.50 21.32 17.90
C LEU A 365 -6.66 22.83 18.10
N ASP A 366 -7.88 23.32 18.33
CA ASP A 366 -8.12 24.75 18.58
C ASP A 366 -8.03 25.16 20.07
N GLY A 367 -7.96 24.17 20.97
CA GLY A 367 -7.77 24.35 22.40
C GLY A 367 -9.01 24.84 23.14
N ASP A 368 -10.21 24.65 22.59
CA ASP A 368 -11.47 25.09 23.19
C ASP A 368 -12.01 24.12 24.26
N GLY A 369 -11.40 22.94 24.41
CA GLY A 369 -11.77 21.91 25.36
C GLY A 369 -12.88 20.96 24.87
N SER A 370 -13.15 20.94 23.57
CA SER A 370 -14.13 20.05 22.92
C SER A 370 -13.54 19.41 21.65
N LEU A 371 -14.22 18.40 21.12
CA LEU A 371 -13.86 17.73 19.85
C LEU A 371 -14.94 17.99 18.79
N THR A 372 -15.54 19.18 18.81
CA THR A 372 -16.70 19.49 17.94
C THR A 372 -16.35 20.49 16.84
N GLY A 373 -15.11 21.00 16.84
CA GLY A 373 -14.62 21.93 15.85
C GLY A 373 -14.29 21.27 14.52
N THR A 374 -14.24 22.12 13.49
CA THR A 374 -13.59 21.81 12.22
C THR A 374 -12.47 22.82 12.05
N VAL A 375 -11.25 22.34 11.98
CA VAL A 375 -10.05 23.16 11.97
C VAL A 375 -9.48 23.21 10.56
N ALA A 376 -9.20 24.42 10.08
CA ALA A 376 -8.46 24.61 8.83
C ALA A 376 -6.99 24.29 9.09
N LEU A 377 -6.41 23.44 8.25
CA LEU A 377 -5.02 23.01 8.37
C LEU A 377 -4.14 23.94 7.52
N THR A 378 -3.20 24.59 8.19
CA THR A 378 -2.27 25.53 7.55
C THR A 378 -0.86 25.34 8.06
N ILE A 379 0.10 25.57 7.16
CA ILE A 379 1.52 25.69 7.49
C ILE A 379 1.91 27.18 7.40
N GLU A 380 2.28 27.75 8.54
CA GLU A 380 2.72 29.13 8.73
C GLU A 380 4.25 29.20 8.86
N TYR A 381 4.79 30.43 8.73
CA TYR A 381 6.24 30.66 8.71
C TYR A 381 6.64 31.93 9.50
N ASP A 382 7.45 31.75 10.56
CA ASP A 382 8.09 32.81 11.36
C ASP A 382 9.40 32.28 11.98
N PRO A 383 10.56 32.51 11.33
CA PRO A 383 11.86 32.01 11.79
C PRO A 383 12.39 32.73 13.02
N ASP A 384 11.85 33.90 13.38
CA ASP A 384 12.23 34.59 14.62
C ASP A 384 11.49 33.98 15.83
N ALA A 385 10.25 33.51 15.63
CA ALA A 385 9.42 32.91 16.68
C ALA A 385 9.68 31.41 16.86
N TYR A 386 9.96 30.67 15.77
CA TYR A 386 10.11 29.21 15.75
C TYR A 386 11.45 28.76 15.13
N PRO A 387 12.61 29.22 15.64
CA PRO A 387 13.91 28.87 15.07
C PRO A 387 14.24 27.37 15.13
N GLU A 388 13.66 26.61 16.06
CA GLU A 388 13.86 25.18 16.24
C GLU A 388 13.29 24.30 15.13
N THR A 389 12.31 24.81 14.38
CA THR A 389 11.65 24.14 13.24
C THR A 389 11.94 24.88 11.92
N ASN A 390 13.07 25.59 11.87
CA ASN A 390 13.44 26.47 10.75
C ASN A 390 12.38 27.51 10.37
N GLY A 391 11.51 27.87 11.31
CA GLY A 391 10.44 28.86 11.17
C GLY A 391 9.06 28.28 10.87
N TYR A 392 8.91 26.97 10.64
CA TYR A 392 7.61 26.39 10.29
C TYR A 392 6.78 26.04 11.53
N TYR A 393 5.49 26.40 11.50
CA TYR A 393 4.49 26.10 12.54
C TYR A 393 3.08 26.08 11.94
N GLY A 394 2.04 25.87 12.75
CA GLY A 394 0.64 26.00 12.34
C GLY A 394 -0.18 24.72 12.54
N SER A 395 -1.49 24.81 12.34
CA SER A 395 -2.45 23.75 12.68
C SER A 395 -2.22 22.41 11.96
N TYR A 396 -1.62 22.43 10.76
CA TYR A 396 -1.22 21.19 10.08
C TYR A 396 -0.09 20.47 10.84
N LEU A 397 0.89 21.22 11.35
CA LEU A 397 1.99 20.70 12.16
C LEU A 397 1.56 20.37 13.58
N ASP A 398 0.54 21.06 14.11
CA ASP A 398 -0.08 20.71 15.39
C ASP A 398 -0.78 19.33 15.31
N LEU A 399 -1.49 19.04 14.20
CA LEU A 399 -2.06 17.71 13.96
C LEU A 399 -0.96 16.65 13.83
N TYR A 400 0.09 16.90 13.04
CA TYR A 400 1.23 16.00 12.92
C TYR A 400 1.86 15.65 14.28
N LEU A 401 2.08 16.65 15.14
CA LEU A 401 2.61 16.43 16.49
C LEU A 401 1.62 15.66 17.38
N ALA A 402 0.32 15.94 17.26
CA ALA A 402 -0.72 15.25 18.03
C ALA A 402 -0.77 13.76 17.68
N GLU A 403 -0.68 13.40 16.40
CA GLU A 403 -0.61 12.03 15.90
C GLU A 403 0.63 11.29 16.45
N PHE A 404 1.82 11.90 16.34
CA PHE A 404 3.04 11.34 16.92
C PHE A 404 2.91 11.11 18.44
N THR A 405 2.35 12.09 19.15
CA THR A 405 2.20 12.04 20.60
C THR A 405 1.21 10.95 21.03
N GLN A 406 0.07 10.87 20.35
CA GLN A 406 -0.95 9.85 20.61
C GLN A 406 -0.42 8.45 20.30
N ASN A 407 0.31 8.30 19.21
CA ASN A 407 0.90 7.02 18.86
C ASN A 407 1.90 6.56 19.93
N LEU A 408 2.82 7.43 20.40
CA LEU A 408 3.74 7.05 21.49
C LEU A 408 2.99 6.71 22.77
N GLN A 409 1.97 7.50 23.13
CA GLN A 409 1.13 7.23 24.29
C GLN A 409 0.48 5.84 24.18
N TRP A 410 -0.08 5.50 23.01
CA TRP A 410 -0.65 4.18 22.75
C TRP A 410 0.38 3.07 22.93
N TYR A 411 1.63 3.26 22.44
CA TYR A 411 2.71 2.29 22.67
C TYR A 411 2.92 2.03 24.16
N LEU A 412 3.09 3.10 24.96
CA LEU A 412 3.34 2.99 26.40
C LEU A 412 2.18 2.30 27.14
N ASP A 413 0.95 2.59 26.75
CA ASP A 413 -0.26 2.00 27.34
C ASP A 413 -0.43 0.51 26.98
N ASN A 414 0.18 0.05 25.88
CA ASN A 414 0.02 -1.30 25.35
C ASN A 414 1.25 -2.22 25.51
N LEU A 415 2.31 -1.80 26.23
CA LEU A 415 3.51 -2.63 26.45
C LEU A 415 3.25 -3.96 27.20
N ALA A 416 2.08 -4.13 27.80
CA ALA A 416 1.66 -5.40 28.38
C ALA A 416 1.53 -6.50 27.31
N TYR A 417 1.21 -6.15 26.06
CA TYR A 417 1.05 -7.08 24.95
C TYR A 417 2.37 -7.52 24.29
N GLY A 418 3.51 -6.91 24.63
CA GLY A 418 4.83 -7.30 24.13
C GLY A 418 5.37 -8.58 24.79
N THR A 419 4.68 -9.71 24.64
CA THR A 419 4.90 -10.92 25.45
C THR A 419 6.22 -11.65 25.19
N ASP A 420 6.88 -11.40 24.07
CA ASP A 420 8.17 -12.00 23.69
C ASP A 420 9.34 -11.00 23.73
N TRP A 421 9.10 -9.77 24.21
CA TRP A 421 10.12 -8.74 24.30
C TRP A 421 11.13 -9.06 25.40
N THR A 422 12.37 -8.66 25.18
CA THR A 422 13.42 -8.76 26.19
C THR A 422 13.56 -7.43 26.91
N TRP A 423 13.48 -7.43 28.23
CA TRP A 423 13.67 -6.24 29.07
C TRP A 423 15.01 -6.27 29.78
N PHE A 424 15.65 -5.10 29.90
CA PHE A 424 17.00 -4.95 30.45
C PHE A 424 17.00 -4.03 31.69
N ASP A 425 17.93 -4.26 32.62
CA ASP A 425 18.22 -3.32 33.71
C ASP A 425 19.03 -2.12 33.21
N ALA A 426 19.25 -1.14 34.09
CA ALA A 426 20.00 0.08 33.77
C ALA A 426 21.49 -0.16 33.45
N ASP A 427 22.03 -1.32 33.81
CA ASP A 427 23.40 -1.72 33.49
C ASP A 427 23.47 -2.51 32.16
N GLY A 428 22.33 -2.70 31.48
CA GLY A 428 22.23 -3.41 30.20
C GLY A 428 22.15 -4.93 30.33
N ASN A 429 21.92 -5.49 31.53
CA ASN A 429 21.73 -6.92 31.70
C ASN A 429 20.26 -7.30 31.51
N ALA A 430 20.00 -8.42 30.81
CA ALA A 430 18.65 -8.95 30.70
C ALA A 430 18.07 -9.26 32.10
N LEU A 431 16.84 -8.81 32.34
CA LEU A 431 16.10 -9.08 33.57
C LEU A 431 15.80 -10.58 33.71
N SER A 432 15.64 -11.06 34.95
CA SER A 432 15.15 -12.42 35.18
C SER A 432 13.64 -12.52 34.92
N ASP A 433 13.14 -13.73 34.69
CA ASP A 433 11.71 -14.01 34.55
C ASP A 433 10.90 -13.45 35.73
N GLU A 434 11.39 -13.62 36.97
CA GLU A 434 10.73 -13.09 38.16
C GLU A 434 10.71 -11.56 38.21
N ALA A 435 11.73 -10.91 37.66
CA ALA A 435 11.79 -9.45 37.58
C ALA A 435 10.81 -8.92 36.53
N VAL A 436 10.76 -9.53 35.34
CA VAL A 436 9.80 -9.15 34.29
C VAL A 436 8.36 -9.38 34.74
N ALA A 437 8.08 -10.53 35.37
CA ALA A 437 6.76 -10.84 35.90
C ALA A 437 6.29 -9.86 37.00
N ALA A 438 7.22 -9.12 37.62
CA ALA A 438 6.94 -8.13 38.64
C ALA A 438 6.87 -6.69 38.10
N MET A 439 7.26 -6.44 36.84
CA MET A 439 7.24 -5.10 36.26
C MET A 439 5.80 -4.55 36.18
N THR A 440 5.63 -3.33 36.66
CA THR A 440 4.41 -2.54 36.46
C THR A 440 4.38 -1.93 35.06
N SER A 441 3.21 -1.47 34.61
CA SER A 441 3.10 -0.72 33.34
C SER A 441 3.97 0.54 33.34
N GLU A 442 4.08 1.24 34.47
CA GLU A 442 4.93 2.41 34.63
C GLU A 442 6.43 2.06 34.44
N GLU A 443 6.88 0.94 35.02
CA GLU A 443 8.27 0.48 34.88
C GLU A 443 8.58 0.01 33.44
N LYS A 444 7.60 -0.61 32.76
CA LYS A 444 7.72 -0.95 31.33
C LYS A 444 7.78 0.31 30.47
N ALA A 445 6.91 1.29 30.72
CA ALA A 445 6.91 2.57 29.99
C ALA A 445 8.24 3.31 30.16
N GLN A 446 8.76 3.37 31.39
CA GLN A 446 10.06 3.96 31.64
C GLN A 446 11.19 3.17 30.95
N ALA A 447 11.16 1.83 30.98
CA ALA A 447 12.13 1.01 30.27
C ALA A 447 12.09 1.19 28.76
N PHE A 448 10.90 1.37 28.18
CA PHE A 448 10.72 1.69 26.77
C PHE A 448 11.35 3.03 26.41
N LEU A 449 11.02 4.08 27.15
CA LEU A 449 11.57 5.43 26.92
C LEU A 449 13.08 5.48 27.09
N GLU A 450 13.66 4.66 27.97
CA GLU A 450 15.12 4.56 28.16
C GLU A 450 15.79 3.59 27.16
N GLY A 451 15.06 3.07 26.17
CA GLY A 451 15.58 2.12 25.18
C GLY A 451 15.97 0.75 25.74
N ARG A 452 15.60 0.42 26.99
CA ARG A 452 16.00 -0.79 27.72
C ARG A 452 15.16 -2.02 27.37
N TYR A 453 14.95 -2.23 26.08
CA TYR A 453 14.20 -3.36 25.57
C TYR A 453 14.74 -3.84 24.21
N ALA A 454 14.36 -5.05 23.82
CA ALA A 454 14.51 -5.55 22.46
C ALA A 454 13.22 -6.28 22.08
N LYS A 455 12.66 -5.95 20.91
CA LYS A 455 11.45 -6.59 20.41
C LYS A 455 11.74 -8.07 20.11
N GLY A 456 10.80 -8.96 20.42
CA GLY A 456 10.98 -10.39 20.18
C GLY A 456 10.75 -10.78 18.71
N ALA A 457 11.11 -12.01 18.36
CA ALA A 457 11.04 -12.50 16.98
C ALA A 457 9.59 -12.61 16.45
N SER A 458 8.56 -12.68 17.30
CA SER A 458 7.16 -12.69 16.85
C SER A 458 6.70 -11.33 16.35
N ALA A 459 7.27 -10.24 16.89
CA ALA A 459 7.14 -8.89 16.34
C ALA A 459 7.90 -8.69 15.01
N SER A 460 8.58 -9.72 14.51
CA SER A 460 9.24 -9.75 13.19
C SER A 460 8.67 -10.84 12.27
N SER A 461 7.66 -11.60 12.72
CA SER A 461 7.33 -12.90 12.11
C SER A 461 5.86 -13.13 11.76
N MET A 462 4.96 -12.16 11.96
CA MET A 462 3.56 -12.33 11.58
C MET A 462 2.98 -10.99 11.09
N GLY A 463 2.89 -10.83 9.76
CA GLY A 463 2.10 -9.78 9.10
C GLY A 463 2.78 -9.06 7.92
N GLY A 464 4.12 -8.99 7.91
CA GLY A 464 4.84 -8.69 6.67
C GLY A 464 4.74 -9.86 5.70
N MET A 465 4.38 -9.61 4.43
CA MET A 465 4.39 -10.59 3.33
C MET A 465 5.63 -11.48 3.42
N ARG A 466 5.45 -12.71 3.92
CA ARG A 466 6.52 -13.71 3.99
C ARG A 466 6.67 -14.34 2.60
N GLY A 467 7.10 -13.53 1.63
CA GLY A 467 7.74 -14.03 0.42
C GLY A 467 9.10 -14.65 0.79
N GLY A 468 9.11 -15.95 1.07
CA GLY A 468 10.29 -16.81 1.02
C GLY A 468 11.59 -16.30 1.66
N MET A 469 11.65 -16.10 2.98
CA MET A 469 12.91 -15.93 3.70
C MET A 469 13.55 -17.29 4.04
N GLY A 470 14.53 -17.74 3.25
CA GLY A 470 15.36 -18.91 3.53
C GLY A 470 16.76 -18.55 4.03
N GLN A 471 17.01 -18.67 5.35
CA GLN A 471 18.37 -18.61 5.90
C GLN A 471 19.23 -19.79 5.39
N LYS A 472 20.44 -19.54 4.89
CA LYS A 472 21.48 -20.57 4.74
C LYS A 472 22.50 -20.51 5.89
N PRO A 473 22.80 -21.63 6.57
CA PRO A 473 23.95 -21.77 7.46
C PRO A 473 25.24 -22.06 6.67
N GLU A 474 26.37 -21.57 7.19
CA GLU A 474 27.72 -21.67 6.62
C GLU A 474 28.18 -23.13 6.36
N GLY A 475 28.76 -23.37 5.16
CA GLY A 475 29.50 -24.60 4.84
C GLY A 475 30.09 -24.58 3.42
N GLU A 476 31.41 -24.71 3.32
CA GLU A 476 32.23 -24.64 2.08
C GLU A 476 31.80 -25.64 0.98
N LEU A 477 31.83 -25.21 -0.29
CA LEU A 477 31.63 -26.07 -1.47
C LEU A 477 32.87 -26.13 -2.39
N PRO A 478 33.20 -27.31 -2.97
CA PRO A 478 34.39 -27.52 -3.81
C PRO A 478 34.14 -27.39 -5.33
N GLU A 479 35.22 -27.14 -6.07
CA GLU A 479 35.29 -26.77 -7.50
C GLU A 479 34.86 -27.86 -8.51
N GLY A 480 34.19 -27.44 -9.61
CA GLY A 480 34.00 -28.22 -10.83
C GLY A 480 33.45 -27.38 -12.01
N THR A 481 34.16 -27.40 -13.13
CA THR A 481 34.07 -26.52 -14.33
C THR A 481 32.86 -26.74 -15.27
N ALA A 482 32.35 -25.66 -15.88
CA ALA A 482 31.41 -25.66 -17.01
C ALA A 482 32.08 -25.26 -18.36
N PRO A 483 31.58 -25.71 -19.53
CA PRO A 483 32.14 -25.40 -20.86
C PRO A 483 31.46 -24.25 -21.62
N GLU A 484 32.22 -23.63 -22.54
CA GLU A 484 31.97 -22.39 -23.27
C GLU A 484 30.99 -22.45 -24.46
N GLY A 485 30.29 -21.33 -24.73
CA GLY A 485 29.49 -21.07 -25.93
C GLY A 485 29.09 -19.59 -26.13
N LYS A 486 29.99 -18.84 -26.79
CA LYS A 486 30.00 -17.44 -27.30
C LYS A 486 28.68 -16.69 -27.61
N PHE A 487 28.57 -15.46 -27.08
CA PHE A 487 27.87 -14.31 -27.68
C PHE A 487 28.88 -13.21 -28.07
N ALA A 488 28.64 -12.53 -29.18
CA ALA A 488 29.45 -11.41 -29.69
C ALA A 488 28.53 -10.26 -30.11
N GLY A 489 28.78 -9.07 -29.57
CA GLY A 489 28.13 -7.79 -29.87
C GLY A 489 28.46 -6.79 -28.75
N GLU A 490 29.34 -5.83 -29.04
CA GLU A 490 30.07 -4.99 -28.08
C GLU A 490 29.23 -3.81 -27.53
N LEU A 491 29.22 -3.65 -26.19
CA LEU A 491 29.00 -2.38 -25.48
C LEU A 491 30.38 -1.79 -25.09
N PRO A 492 30.57 -0.45 -25.04
CA PRO A 492 31.84 0.14 -24.65
C PRO A 492 32.12 0.00 -23.14
N GLU A 493 33.40 -0.21 -22.84
CA GLU A 493 33.99 -0.63 -21.56
C GLU A 493 33.61 0.21 -20.33
N LYS A 494 33.02 -0.42 -19.32
CA LYS A 494 33.25 -0.09 -17.89
C LYS A 494 34.14 -1.15 -17.27
N GLY A 495 35.14 -0.68 -16.52
CA GLY A 495 36.20 -1.47 -15.93
C GLY A 495 35.74 -2.53 -14.94
N GLU A 496 36.41 -3.67 -15.06
CA GLU A 496 36.50 -4.87 -14.23
C GLU A 496 35.97 -4.81 -12.78
N GLY A 497 35.02 -5.70 -12.49
CA GLY A 497 34.55 -6.05 -11.16
C GLY A 497 33.65 -7.29 -11.11
N ALA A 498 34.08 -8.38 -11.77
CA ALA A 498 33.66 -9.79 -11.61
C ALA A 498 32.16 -10.15 -11.36
N ALA A 499 31.52 -10.71 -12.39
CA ALA A 499 30.29 -11.50 -12.31
C ALA A 499 30.58 -13.02 -12.19
N GLY A 500 29.62 -13.78 -11.64
CA GLY A 500 29.42 -15.21 -11.97
C GLY A 500 28.68 -16.04 -10.91
N GLY A 501 27.41 -16.39 -11.12
CA GLY A 501 26.99 -17.77 -11.42
C GLY A 501 25.60 -18.14 -10.83
N PRO A 502 24.89 -19.16 -11.37
CA PRO A 502 23.42 -19.17 -11.49
C PRO A 502 22.67 -20.01 -10.44
N GLY A 503 21.45 -19.61 -10.10
CA GLY A 503 20.48 -20.40 -9.33
C GLY A 503 20.16 -19.81 -7.96
N GLY A 504 18.95 -19.27 -7.81
CA GLY A 504 18.45 -18.60 -6.61
C GLY A 504 18.50 -17.08 -6.76
N ARG A 505 17.57 -16.51 -7.54
CA ARG A 505 17.27 -15.08 -7.41
C ARG A 505 16.33 -14.97 -6.22
N ASP A 506 16.92 -14.78 -5.04
CA ASP A 506 16.20 -14.25 -3.89
C ASP A 506 15.58 -12.92 -4.33
N MET A 507 14.29 -12.73 -4.05
CA MET A 507 13.57 -11.48 -4.25
C MET A 507 14.22 -10.45 -3.33
N ILE A 508 15.16 -9.68 -3.88
CA ILE A 508 15.73 -8.53 -3.20
C ILE A 508 14.60 -7.51 -3.13
N VAL A 509 13.97 -7.38 -1.97
CA VAL A 509 13.27 -6.15 -1.60
C VAL A 509 14.28 -5.04 -1.89
N GLY A 510 13.94 -4.12 -2.79
CA GLY A 510 14.85 -3.08 -3.24
C GLY A 510 15.28 -2.21 -2.07
N THR A 511 16.34 -2.60 -1.37
CA THR A 511 17.10 -1.69 -0.53
C THR A 511 17.73 -0.63 -1.47
N PRO A 512 18.00 0.59 -0.99
CA PRO A 512 18.68 1.65 -1.77
C PRO A 512 19.91 1.17 -2.57
N ASP A 513 20.55 0.10 -2.12
CA ASP A 513 21.73 -0.51 -2.73
C ASP A 513 21.51 -1.29 -4.05
N ALA A 514 20.27 -1.56 -4.47
CA ALA A 514 19.99 -2.36 -5.68
C ALA A 514 19.63 -1.56 -6.94
N GLY A 515 19.56 -0.22 -6.87
CA GLY A 515 19.35 0.62 -8.04
C GLY A 515 19.10 2.09 -7.69
N THR A 516 20.16 2.89 -7.78
CA THR A 516 20.18 4.34 -8.01
C THR A 516 19.18 5.25 -7.26
N THR A 517 18.94 5.09 -5.96
CA THR A 517 18.72 6.31 -5.16
C THR A 517 20.10 6.89 -4.86
N GLN A 518 20.34 8.16 -5.18
CA GLN A 518 21.52 8.83 -4.65
C GLN A 518 21.40 8.74 -3.12
N ALA A 519 22.28 7.96 -2.49
CA ALA A 519 22.28 7.82 -1.05
C ALA A 519 22.50 9.21 -0.42
N ALA A 520 21.82 9.49 0.70
CA ALA A 520 21.88 10.78 1.39
C ALA A 520 23.31 11.29 1.68
N GLY A 521 24.34 10.43 1.61
CA GLY A 521 25.77 10.74 1.81
C GLY A 521 26.60 11.07 0.56
N SER A 522 26.00 11.24 -0.64
CA SER A 522 26.75 11.58 -1.86
C SER A 522 27.28 13.02 -1.83
N THR A 523 28.58 13.22 -2.10
CA THR A 523 29.21 14.55 -2.16
C THR A 523 29.10 15.23 -3.54
N VAL A 524 28.32 14.66 -4.45
CA VAL A 524 28.10 15.12 -5.84
C VAL A 524 26.59 14.99 -6.12
N ASP A 525 26.01 16.01 -6.74
CA ASP A 525 24.56 16.10 -7.00
C ASP A 525 24.13 15.31 -8.25
N SER A 526 25.02 15.13 -9.21
CA SER A 526 24.76 14.32 -10.41
C SER A 526 26.05 13.80 -11.04
N ASN A 527 26.02 12.53 -11.44
CA ASN A 527 27.03 11.91 -12.29
C ASN A 527 26.64 11.93 -13.77
N ASN A 528 25.36 12.06 -14.09
CA ASN A 528 24.85 12.01 -15.46
C ASN A 528 24.93 13.37 -16.17
N TYR A 529 24.81 14.48 -15.42
CA TYR A 529 24.81 15.83 -15.98
C TYR A 529 26.06 16.61 -15.58
N ALA A 530 26.76 17.14 -16.58
CA ALA A 530 27.95 17.96 -16.33
C ALA A 530 27.57 19.39 -15.90
N THR A 531 26.37 19.86 -16.26
CA THR A 531 25.88 21.21 -15.96
C THR A 531 24.42 21.21 -15.53
N TYR A 532 24.04 22.21 -14.73
CA TYR A 532 22.65 22.46 -14.35
C TYR A 532 21.74 22.67 -15.56
N GLU A 533 22.24 23.34 -16.62
CA GLU A 533 21.47 23.61 -17.84
C GLU A 533 21.11 22.32 -18.59
N GLU A 534 22.03 21.36 -18.65
CA GLU A 534 21.77 20.03 -19.26
C GLU A 534 20.74 19.24 -18.45
N MET A 535 20.86 19.25 -17.12
CA MET A 535 19.90 18.60 -16.22
C MET A 535 18.50 19.21 -16.36
N LEU A 536 18.39 20.54 -16.25
CA LEU A 536 17.11 21.24 -16.36
C LEU A 536 16.43 21.00 -17.71
N ALA A 537 17.20 20.96 -18.81
CA ALA A 537 16.66 20.68 -20.12
C ALA A 537 16.08 19.26 -20.24
N ALA A 538 16.62 18.28 -19.52
CA ALA A 538 16.07 16.92 -19.46
C ALA A 538 14.73 16.90 -18.71
N TYR A 539 14.68 17.47 -17.49
CA TYR A 539 13.43 17.62 -16.72
C TYR A 539 12.33 18.31 -17.54
N GLN A 540 12.64 19.43 -18.20
CA GLN A 540 11.69 20.17 -19.03
C GLN A 540 11.13 19.34 -20.19
N ALA A 541 11.98 18.58 -20.87
CA ALA A 541 11.57 17.79 -22.03
C ALA A 541 10.71 16.60 -21.61
N GLU A 542 11.13 15.88 -20.58
CA GLU A 542 10.48 14.64 -20.12
C GLU A 542 9.15 14.93 -19.42
N ILE A 543 9.10 15.93 -18.54
CA ILE A 543 7.85 16.32 -17.88
C ILE A 543 6.83 16.85 -18.89
N ALA A 544 7.26 17.60 -19.91
CA ALA A 544 6.34 18.05 -20.97
C ALA A 544 5.72 16.88 -21.76
N GLU A 545 6.42 15.74 -21.88
CA GLU A 545 5.89 14.54 -22.50
C GLU A 545 4.92 13.78 -21.57
N ILE A 546 5.22 13.71 -20.27
CA ILE A 546 4.29 13.19 -19.26
C ILE A 546 3.01 14.02 -19.21
N GLU A 547 3.12 15.35 -19.27
CA GLU A 547 2.00 16.29 -19.29
C GLU A 547 1.16 16.22 -20.58
N ALA A 548 1.76 15.79 -21.70
CA ALA A 548 1.02 15.60 -22.94
C ALA A 548 0.03 14.41 -22.87
N GLY A 549 0.25 13.50 -21.91
CA GLY A 549 -0.52 12.30 -21.70
C GLY A 549 -0.08 11.13 -22.58
N ASP A 550 -0.53 9.95 -22.21
CA ASP A 550 -0.32 8.72 -22.99
C ASP A 550 -1.28 8.63 -24.19
N GLU A 551 -1.38 7.45 -24.82
CA GLU A 551 -2.23 7.26 -25.99
C GLU A 551 -3.73 7.41 -25.71
N TYR A 552 -4.14 7.23 -24.44
CA TYR A 552 -5.51 7.44 -23.96
C TYR A 552 -5.74 8.88 -23.48
N GLY A 553 -4.68 9.70 -23.45
CA GLY A 553 -4.71 11.10 -23.05
C GLY A 553 -4.58 11.30 -21.53
N ASN A 554 -4.16 10.26 -20.81
CA ASN A 554 -4.02 10.29 -19.36
C ASN A 554 -2.60 10.72 -18.96
N ASN A 555 -2.52 11.54 -17.90
CA ASN A 555 -1.23 11.81 -17.26
C ASN A 555 -0.91 10.67 -16.29
N LEU A 556 0.17 9.93 -16.56
CA LEU A 556 0.54 8.73 -15.80
C LEU A 556 0.80 9.01 -14.30
N VAL A 557 1.36 10.18 -13.97
CA VAL A 557 1.61 10.58 -12.57
C VAL A 557 0.29 10.84 -11.86
N GLU A 558 -0.67 11.49 -12.54
CA GLU A 558 -2.00 11.75 -11.97
C GLU A 558 -2.82 10.47 -11.81
N LEU A 559 -2.69 9.50 -12.73
CA LEU A 559 -3.31 8.17 -12.60
C LEU A 559 -2.83 7.43 -11.34
N TYR A 560 -1.55 7.61 -10.99
CA TYR A 560 -0.92 6.97 -9.83
C TYR A 560 -0.99 7.84 -8.56
N ASN A 561 -1.75 8.93 -8.59
CA ASN A 561 -1.98 9.78 -7.43
C ASN A 561 -3.32 9.41 -6.74
N PRO A 562 -3.31 8.63 -5.63
CA PRO A 562 -4.54 8.22 -4.96
C PRO A 562 -5.39 9.40 -4.47
N LEU A 563 -4.78 10.56 -4.20
CA LEU A 563 -5.48 11.77 -3.73
C LEU A 563 -6.49 12.30 -4.78
N ASN A 564 -6.31 11.98 -6.06
CA ASN A 564 -7.24 12.36 -7.13
C ASN A 564 -8.57 11.57 -7.10
N TYR A 565 -8.57 10.41 -6.42
CA TYR A 565 -9.68 9.45 -6.44
C TYR A 565 -10.44 9.39 -5.11
N ILE A 566 -9.81 9.81 -4.00
CA ILE A 566 -10.45 9.84 -2.69
C ILE A 566 -11.59 10.87 -2.69
N GLY A 567 -12.82 10.40 -2.42
CA GLY A 567 -14.02 11.23 -2.42
C GLY A 567 -14.51 11.64 -3.81
N ASN A 568 -13.92 11.13 -4.89
CA ASN A 568 -14.41 11.32 -6.24
C ASN A 568 -15.66 10.44 -6.47
N ALA A 569 -16.71 11.05 -7.02
CA ALA A 569 -18.00 10.40 -7.23
C ALA A 569 -18.06 9.49 -8.47
N GLU A 570 -17.03 9.49 -9.31
CA GLU A 570 -16.93 8.66 -10.52
C GLU A 570 -16.33 7.27 -10.27
N ASN A 571 -15.76 7.04 -9.08
CA ASN A 571 -15.26 5.75 -8.62
C ASN A 571 -15.89 5.38 -7.27
N ASP A 572 -15.79 4.10 -6.91
CA ASP A 572 -16.18 3.65 -5.59
C ASP A 572 -15.07 3.96 -4.57
N SER A 573 -15.45 4.07 -3.31
CA SER A 573 -14.54 4.29 -2.19
C SER A 573 -14.46 3.04 -1.31
N PRO A 574 -13.28 2.71 -0.75
CA PRO A 574 -13.21 1.70 0.29
C PRO A 574 -13.99 2.17 1.51
N VAL A 575 -14.47 1.24 2.32
CA VAL A 575 -15.17 1.56 3.57
C VAL A 575 -14.18 1.97 4.65
N TRP A 576 -13.01 1.33 4.67
CA TRP A 576 -11.96 1.57 5.66
C TRP A 576 -10.56 1.39 5.07
N VAL A 577 -9.58 2.08 5.63
CA VAL A 577 -8.17 1.99 5.27
C VAL A 577 -7.33 2.04 6.54
N ARG A 578 -6.29 1.21 6.60
CA ARG A 578 -5.24 1.30 7.62
C ARG A 578 -3.89 1.47 6.97
N VAL A 579 -3.15 2.49 7.38
CA VAL A 579 -1.77 2.75 6.95
C VAL A 579 -0.84 2.57 8.15
N MET A 580 0.22 1.78 7.97
CA MET A 580 1.21 1.54 9.02
C MET A 580 2.61 1.83 8.50
N CYS A 581 3.32 2.74 9.15
CA CYS A 581 4.68 3.16 8.79
C CYS A 581 5.63 3.02 9.99
N GLY A 582 6.92 2.82 9.75
CA GLY A 582 7.92 3.00 10.79
C GLY A 582 8.05 4.49 11.13
N ALA A 583 7.95 4.88 12.40
CA ALA A 583 7.94 6.29 12.80
C ALA A 583 9.23 7.07 12.44
N ALA A 584 10.32 6.35 12.17
CA ALA A 584 11.60 6.89 11.72
C ALA A 584 12.12 6.17 10.45
N GLU A 585 11.24 5.58 9.63
CA GLU A 585 11.67 4.98 8.36
C GLU A 585 12.11 6.06 7.35
N GLY A 586 13.11 5.78 6.51
CA GLY A 586 13.69 6.77 5.60
C GLY A 586 13.08 6.81 4.19
N ASP A 587 12.20 5.86 3.86
CA ASP A 587 11.79 5.58 2.48
C ASP A 587 10.66 6.51 1.98
N ILE A 588 9.81 7.03 2.88
CA ILE A 588 8.73 7.98 2.56
C ILE A 588 8.52 8.97 3.71
N SER A 589 8.09 10.20 3.39
CA SER A 589 7.74 11.21 4.39
C SER A 589 6.47 10.80 5.14
N MET A 590 6.43 11.04 6.45
CA MET A 590 5.22 10.77 7.25
C MET A 590 4.08 11.71 6.84
N PHE A 591 4.39 12.88 6.28
CA PHE A 591 3.40 13.79 5.73
C PHE A 591 2.59 13.20 4.57
N ASN A 592 3.18 12.29 3.76
CA ASN A 592 2.42 11.59 2.72
C ASN A 592 1.29 10.74 3.33
N SER A 593 1.62 9.98 4.39
CA SER A 593 0.62 9.15 5.09
C SER A 593 -0.43 10.00 5.82
N LEU A 594 -0.03 11.14 6.38
CA LEU A 594 -0.94 12.10 7.00
C LEU A 594 -1.91 12.71 5.95
N ASN A 595 -1.40 13.07 4.77
CA ASN A 595 -2.23 13.62 3.69
C ASN A 595 -3.27 12.61 3.19
N LEU A 596 -2.90 11.33 3.07
CA LEU A 596 -3.84 10.26 2.76
C LEU A 596 -4.95 10.16 3.81
N GLN A 597 -4.59 10.12 5.10
CA GLN A 597 -5.56 10.05 6.20
C GLN A 597 -6.52 11.25 6.18
N ILE A 598 -5.99 12.48 6.06
CA ILE A 598 -6.80 13.70 5.98
C ILE A 598 -7.78 13.63 4.81
N ALA A 599 -7.33 13.20 3.63
CA ALA A 599 -8.19 13.07 2.45
C ALA A 599 -9.29 12.02 2.69
N MET A 600 -8.95 10.86 3.25
CA MET A 600 -9.88 9.77 3.53
C MET A 600 -10.95 10.17 4.54
N LEU A 601 -10.56 10.77 5.66
CA LEU A 601 -11.52 11.25 6.68
C LEU A 601 -12.46 12.31 6.10
N ASN A 602 -11.95 13.27 5.31
CA ASN A 602 -12.78 14.27 4.64
C ASN A 602 -13.75 13.67 3.61
N ALA A 603 -13.40 12.52 3.02
CA ALA A 603 -14.28 11.74 2.15
C ALA A 603 -15.27 10.84 2.91
N GLY A 604 -15.17 10.75 4.24
CA GLY A 604 -16.01 9.89 5.07
C GLY A 604 -15.57 8.42 5.07
N ILE A 605 -14.32 8.14 4.71
CA ILE A 605 -13.69 6.82 4.80
C ILE A 605 -13.09 6.67 6.19
N ASP A 606 -13.32 5.53 6.83
CA ASP A 606 -12.70 5.19 8.11
C ASP A 606 -11.19 4.96 7.92
N ALA A 607 -10.34 5.79 8.50
CA ALA A 607 -8.92 5.80 8.21
C ALA A 607 -8.06 5.80 9.48
N GLU A 608 -7.31 4.71 9.68
CA GLU A 608 -6.35 4.58 10.77
C GLU A 608 -4.92 4.78 10.26
N LEU A 609 -4.15 5.58 10.98
CA LEU A 609 -2.73 5.81 10.73
C LEU A 609 -1.90 5.38 11.94
N GLU A 610 -0.92 4.49 11.72
CA GLU A 610 0.00 4.02 12.75
C GLU A 610 1.45 4.33 12.38
N TRP A 611 2.15 5.12 13.20
CA TRP A 611 3.58 5.38 13.09
C TRP A 611 4.34 4.61 14.17
N GLN A 612 4.78 3.41 13.83
CA GLN A 612 5.39 2.46 14.76
C GLN A 612 6.78 2.92 15.25
N TRP A 613 6.88 3.21 16.54
CA TRP A 613 8.13 3.54 17.24
C TRP A 613 9.11 2.37 17.23
N ASP A 614 10.36 2.63 16.87
CA ASP A 614 11.37 1.61 16.56
C ASP A 614 10.84 0.56 15.56
N GLY A 615 10.02 1.00 14.60
CA GLY A 615 9.63 0.27 13.40
C GLY A 615 10.58 0.58 12.26
N GLY A 616 10.96 -0.46 11.52
CA GLY A 616 11.64 -0.26 10.23
C GLY A 616 10.65 0.01 9.11
N HIS A 617 11.17 0.16 7.89
CA HIS A 617 10.38 0.15 6.66
C HIS A 617 9.58 -1.17 6.54
N VAL A 618 8.28 -1.07 6.21
CA VAL A 618 7.32 -2.19 6.22
C VAL A 618 7.29 -2.87 7.59
N PRO A 619 6.85 -2.15 8.64
CA PRO A 619 6.82 -2.70 9.99
C PRO A 619 5.84 -3.88 10.08
N SER A 620 6.14 -4.84 10.95
CA SER A 620 5.17 -5.86 11.35
C SER A 620 4.32 -5.34 12.50
N GLU A 621 3.09 -5.83 12.59
CA GLU A 621 2.15 -5.53 13.66
C GLU A 621 2.71 -5.91 15.02
N VAL A 622 2.41 -5.08 16.02
CA VAL A 622 2.93 -5.24 17.37
C VAL A 622 1.85 -5.16 18.42
N LEU A 623 2.25 -5.44 19.66
CA LEU A 623 1.45 -5.23 20.86
C LEU A 623 0.08 -5.92 20.77
N GLY A 624 0.03 -7.13 20.22
CA GLY A 624 -1.19 -7.94 20.13
C GLY A 624 -2.16 -7.52 19.02
N SER A 625 -1.77 -6.58 18.16
CA SER A 625 -2.45 -6.32 16.90
C SER A 625 -2.01 -7.34 15.84
N SER A 626 -2.86 -7.61 14.85
CA SER A 626 -2.53 -8.45 13.68
C SER A 626 -3.42 -8.08 12.50
N PHE A 627 -2.99 -8.44 11.28
CA PHE A 627 -3.82 -8.34 10.08
C PHE A 627 -5.23 -8.92 10.28
N SER A 628 -5.32 -10.19 10.70
CA SER A 628 -6.62 -10.87 10.89
C SER A 628 -7.47 -10.22 11.97
N LEU A 629 -6.87 -9.71 13.06
CA LEU A 629 -7.63 -9.00 14.09
C LEU A 629 -8.30 -7.77 13.51
N TYR A 630 -7.56 -6.95 12.76
CA TYR A 630 -8.10 -5.73 12.18
C TYR A 630 -9.19 -6.01 11.14
N VAL A 631 -8.97 -6.99 10.25
CA VAL A 631 -9.98 -7.43 9.29
C VAL A 631 -11.26 -7.89 10.01
N ASP A 632 -11.12 -8.70 11.07
CA ASP A 632 -12.26 -9.20 11.83
C ASP A 632 -13.00 -8.09 12.60
N GLU A 633 -12.29 -7.09 13.12
CA GLU A 633 -12.86 -5.88 13.74
C GLU A 633 -13.69 -5.10 12.71
N MET A 634 -13.13 -4.83 11.54
CA MET A 634 -13.83 -4.12 10.45
C MET A 634 -15.04 -4.91 9.93
N VAL A 635 -14.97 -6.24 9.87
CA VAL A 635 -16.13 -7.08 9.52
C VAL A 635 -17.23 -6.96 10.57
N GLY A 636 -16.87 -6.88 11.85
CA GLY A 636 -17.80 -6.68 12.96
C GLY A 636 -18.46 -5.31 12.92
N GLU A 637 -17.69 -4.27 12.62
CA GLU A 637 -18.15 -2.88 12.63
C GLU A 637 -18.94 -2.51 11.38
N HIS A 638 -18.40 -2.83 10.21
CA HIS A 638 -18.91 -2.37 8.91
C HIS A 638 -19.55 -3.48 8.08
N GLY A 639 -19.15 -4.73 8.30
CA GLY A 639 -19.56 -5.89 7.50
C GLY A 639 -20.81 -6.63 8.00
N GLY A 640 -21.36 -6.27 9.17
CA GLY A 640 -22.49 -6.96 9.79
C GLY A 640 -22.12 -8.28 10.50
N GLY A 641 -20.84 -8.47 10.83
CA GLY A 641 -20.34 -9.60 11.61
C GLY A 641 -20.56 -9.44 13.13
N THR A 642 -19.93 -10.32 13.91
CA THR A 642 -19.91 -10.19 15.36
C THR A 642 -18.93 -9.08 15.74
N ALA A 643 -19.27 -8.24 16.73
CA ALA A 643 -18.30 -7.26 17.23
C ALA A 643 -17.09 -7.99 17.83
N VAL A 644 -15.91 -7.68 17.30
CA VAL A 644 -14.63 -8.22 17.77
C VAL A 644 -13.96 -7.14 18.60
N THR A 645 -13.27 -7.56 19.65
CA THR A 645 -12.42 -6.68 20.44
C THR A 645 -11.12 -7.40 20.70
N LYS A 646 -10.00 -6.69 20.55
CA LYS A 646 -8.68 -7.15 20.99
C LYS A 646 -8.74 -7.84 22.37
N PRO A 647 -8.27 -9.11 22.49
CA PRO A 647 -8.22 -9.82 23.76
C PRO A 647 -7.39 -9.05 24.80
N ALA A 648 -7.68 -9.24 26.09
CA ALA A 648 -6.88 -8.61 27.15
C ALA A 648 -5.44 -9.16 27.16
N ALA A 649 -4.46 -8.28 27.43
CA ALA A 649 -3.07 -8.68 27.58
C ALA A 649 -2.89 -9.68 28.74
N GLU A 650 -2.15 -10.75 28.49
CA GLU A 650 -1.69 -11.66 29.53
C GLU A 650 -0.36 -11.16 30.11
N PRO A 651 -0.13 -11.26 31.43
CA PRO A 651 1.13 -10.87 32.02
C PRO A 651 2.31 -11.67 31.44
N GLN A 652 3.34 -10.96 30.99
CA GLN A 652 4.59 -11.59 30.57
C GLN A 652 5.29 -12.23 31.77
N THR A 653 5.36 -13.57 31.81
CA THR A 653 6.00 -14.31 32.91
C THR A 653 7.43 -14.76 32.62
N THR A 654 7.87 -14.66 31.36
CA THR A 654 9.19 -15.08 30.91
C THR A 654 9.79 -13.93 30.10
N ASN A 655 11.05 -13.60 30.37
CA ASN A 655 11.74 -12.58 29.60
C ASN A 655 12.08 -13.11 28.20
N GLY A 656 12.24 -12.21 27.23
CA GLY A 656 12.74 -12.58 25.91
C GLY A 656 14.19 -13.07 25.92
N THR A 657 14.70 -13.47 24.75
CA THR A 657 16.00 -14.13 24.60
C THR A 657 17.11 -13.23 24.05
N ALA A 658 16.85 -11.94 23.83
CA ALA A 658 17.86 -11.03 23.29
C ALA A 658 19.02 -10.84 24.30
N THR A 659 20.23 -10.65 23.78
CA THR A 659 21.42 -10.48 24.63
C THR A 659 21.78 -9.02 24.89
N GLU A 660 21.19 -8.10 24.12
CA GLU A 660 21.42 -6.66 24.22
C GLU A 660 20.14 -5.90 23.86
N ALA A 661 20.00 -4.69 24.41
CA ALA A 661 18.89 -3.80 24.10
C ALA A 661 19.07 -3.18 22.71
N THR A 662 17.97 -3.02 21.98
CA THR A 662 17.94 -2.43 20.64
C THR A 662 17.00 -1.24 20.54
N GLY A 663 16.27 -0.92 21.61
CA GLY A 663 15.36 0.21 21.66
C GLY A 663 16.11 1.54 21.59
N THR A 664 15.47 2.53 20.98
CA THR A 664 15.99 3.90 20.95
C THR A 664 15.75 4.56 22.32
N ASP A 665 16.77 5.24 22.86
CA ASP A 665 16.62 6.04 24.08
C ASP A 665 15.97 7.39 23.75
N LEU A 666 14.71 7.53 24.16
CA LEU A 666 13.88 8.73 23.99
C LEU A 666 13.86 9.60 25.25
N SER A 667 14.42 9.11 26.37
CA SER A 667 14.26 9.71 27.71
C SER A 667 14.90 11.09 27.86
N ALA A 668 15.78 11.47 26.93
CA ALA A 668 16.43 12.78 26.91
C ALA A 668 15.50 13.93 26.48
N TRP A 669 14.43 13.62 25.72
CA TRP A 669 13.57 14.62 25.09
C TRP A 669 12.07 14.30 25.21
N VAL A 670 11.70 13.05 25.50
CA VAL A 670 10.32 12.68 25.87
C VAL A 670 10.11 12.83 27.38
N SER A 671 9.05 13.53 27.75
CA SER A 671 8.57 13.61 29.14
C SER A 671 7.32 12.75 29.33
N LEU A 672 7.21 12.09 30.49
CA LEU A 672 6.02 11.35 30.92
C LEU A 672 5.52 11.95 32.24
N GLU A 673 4.56 12.87 32.16
CA GLU A 673 4.00 13.58 33.32
C GLU A 673 2.56 13.13 33.58
N ASN A 674 2.29 12.58 34.77
CA ASN A 674 0.99 12.02 35.14
C ASN A 674 0.47 10.94 34.16
N GLY A 675 1.39 10.17 33.56
CA GLY A 675 1.06 9.14 32.58
C GLY A 675 0.82 9.65 31.16
N MET A 676 1.02 10.94 30.89
CA MET A 676 0.88 11.54 29.56
C MET A 676 2.24 11.86 28.96
N VAL A 677 2.45 11.43 27.73
CA VAL A 677 3.61 11.73 26.90
C VAL A 677 3.58 13.17 26.41
N ASN A 678 4.74 13.83 26.39
CA ASN A 678 4.90 15.14 25.78
C ASN A 678 6.33 15.35 25.26
N PHE A 679 6.45 15.87 24.04
CA PHE A 679 7.69 16.26 23.36
C PHE A 679 7.38 17.39 22.35
N SER A 680 8.42 18.07 21.86
CA SER A 680 8.23 19.18 20.91
C SER A 680 8.18 18.70 19.46
N LEU A 681 7.66 19.55 18.56
CA LEU A 681 7.71 19.30 17.12
C LEU A 681 9.15 19.13 16.62
N ALA A 682 10.10 19.91 17.15
CA ALA A 682 11.51 19.80 16.79
C ALA A 682 12.11 18.44 17.21
N ASP A 683 11.71 17.91 18.37
CA ASP A 683 12.16 16.58 18.80
C ASP A 683 11.56 15.46 17.93
N ALA A 684 10.27 15.59 17.55
CA ALA A 684 9.62 14.66 16.64
C ALA A 684 10.29 14.67 15.25
N ALA A 685 10.59 15.85 14.72
CA ALA A 685 11.31 16.02 13.47
C ALA A 685 12.72 15.39 13.55
N ALA A 686 13.48 15.66 14.61
CA ALA A 686 14.81 15.09 14.80
C ALA A 686 14.79 13.55 14.96
N TYR A 687 13.80 12.99 15.65
CA TYR A 687 13.61 11.54 15.72
C TYR A 687 13.35 10.95 14.33
N ARG A 688 12.46 11.60 13.56
CA ARG A 688 12.09 11.19 12.21
C ARG A 688 13.28 11.24 11.25
N THR A 689 14.05 12.33 11.24
CA THR A 689 15.20 12.52 10.33
C THR A 689 16.43 11.69 10.71
N ALA A 690 16.51 11.17 11.93
CA ALA A 690 17.58 10.25 12.32
C ALA A 690 17.63 8.97 11.46
N GLY A 691 16.51 8.60 10.84
CA GLY A 691 16.41 7.48 9.89
C GLY A 691 16.37 7.88 8.41
N ALA A 692 16.63 9.15 8.08
CA ALA A 692 16.68 9.63 6.70
C ALA A 692 17.66 8.83 5.83
N SER A 693 17.22 8.39 4.65
CA SER A 693 18.01 7.52 3.75
C SER A 693 18.16 8.07 2.33
N LYS A 694 17.22 8.92 1.88
CA LYS A 694 17.19 9.52 0.55
C LYS A 694 17.93 10.87 0.48
N ALA A 695 18.58 11.16 -0.64
CA ALA A 695 19.12 12.49 -0.96
C ALA A 695 17.99 13.47 -1.36
N MET A 696 18.36 14.67 -1.81
CA MET A 696 17.40 15.67 -2.29
C MET A 696 17.68 16.07 -3.75
N PRO A 697 16.75 15.88 -4.70
CA PRO A 697 15.46 15.18 -4.56
C PRO A 697 15.64 13.68 -4.25
N GLY A 698 14.61 13.08 -3.65
CA GLY A 698 14.62 11.71 -3.15
C GLY A 698 13.78 10.71 -3.95
N PHE A 699 12.87 11.18 -4.81
CA PHE A 699 12.00 10.34 -5.64
C PHE A 699 12.25 10.58 -7.13
N ASP A 700 11.93 11.78 -7.65
CA ASP A 700 12.34 12.21 -8.98
C ASP A 700 13.83 12.58 -8.97
N SER A 701 14.65 11.53 -9.00
CA SER A 701 16.08 11.63 -8.73
C SER A 701 16.80 12.20 -9.92
N ILE A 702 17.74 13.13 -9.68
CA ILE A 702 18.49 13.78 -10.78
C ILE A 702 19.19 12.75 -11.68
N ASP A 703 19.71 11.65 -11.14
CA ASP A 703 20.38 10.61 -11.93
C ASP A 703 19.49 9.41 -12.30
N TYR A 704 18.16 9.57 -12.21
CA TYR A 704 17.13 8.52 -12.31
C TYR A 704 17.23 7.45 -11.22
N GLY A 705 16.20 7.36 -10.38
CA GLY A 705 16.04 6.43 -9.27
C GLY A 705 14.86 5.49 -9.46
N GLN A 706 14.54 4.74 -8.40
CA GLN A 706 13.57 3.66 -8.45
C GLN A 706 12.21 4.14 -8.99
N GLU A 707 11.74 5.30 -8.56
CA GLU A 707 10.44 5.84 -8.94
C GLU A 707 10.43 6.41 -10.37
N ASP A 708 11.57 6.88 -10.89
CA ASP A 708 11.68 7.41 -12.27
C ASP A 708 11.46 6.33 -13.34
N TYR A 709 11.84 5.09 -13.05
CA TYR A 709 11.59 3.95 -13.93
C TYR A 709 10.10 3.62 -14.04
N VAL A 710 9.27 4.02 -13.08
CA VAL A 710 7.82 3.76 -13.12
C VAL A 710 7.15 4.49 -14.27
N PHE A 711 7.70 5.65 -14.63
CA PHE A 711 7.16 6.52 -15.66
C PHE A 711 7.97 6.45 -16.96
N GLY A 712 8.60 5.32 -17.25
CA GLY A 712 9.18 5.01 -18.56
C GLY A 712 8.15 5.05 -19.71
N ASP A 713 8.63 4.81 -20.93
CA ASP A 713 7.83 4.56 -22.13
C ASP A 713 8.48 3.45 -22.97
N GLU A 714 7.79 3.00 -24.04
CA GLU A 714 8.27 1.93 -24.93
C GLU A 714 9.71 2.11 -25.44
N THR A 715 10.22 3.36 -25.46
CA THR A 715 11.53 3.74 -25.98
C THR A 715 12.55 4.16 -24.91
N ARG A 716 12.10 4.51 -23.69
CA ARG A 716 12.94 5.00 -22.59
C ARG A 716 12.52 4.36 -21.27
N ASP A 717 13.49 3.75 -20.60
CA ASP A 717 13.29 3.05 -19.32
C ASP A 717 12.90 3.96 -18.15
N ALA A 718 13.24 5.25 -18.19
CA ALA A 718 12.95 6.21 -17.14
C ALA A 718 12.76 7.63 -17.71
N ARG A 719 11.97 8.43 -17.00
CA ARG A 719 11.72 9.85 -17.30
C ARG A 719 11.52 10.62 -15.99
N HIS A 720 11.94 11.88 -15.95
CA HIS A 720 11.55 12.83 -14.90
C HIS A 720 10.06 13.14 -14.98
N TRP A 721 9.43 13.42 -13.83
CA TRP A 721 7.97 13.42 -13.70
C TRP A 721 7.41 14.40 -12.65
N ASP A 722 8.21 14.90 -11.71
CA ASP A 722 7.77 15.84 -10.68
C ASP A 722 7.75 17.29 -11.18
N ARG A 723 6.54 17.78 -11.45
CA ARG A 723 6.30 19.16 -11.90
C ARG A 723 6.63 20.22 -10.85
N TYR A 724 6.54 19.91 -9.56
CA TYR A 724 6.84 20.85 -8.48
C TYR A 724 8.35 21.02 -8.33
N LEU A 725 9.09 19.92 -8.41
CA LEU A 725 10.55 19.95 -8.51
C LEU A 725 10.99 20.76 -9.73
N LEU A 726 10.42 20.51 -10.91
CA LEU A 726 10.72 21.30 -12.11
C LEU A 726 10.43 22.79 -11.91
N ASN A 727 9.28 23.15 -11.32
CA ASN A 727 8.93 24.54 -11.03
C ASN A 727 9.99 25.24 -10.16
N VAL A 728 10.48 24.55 -9.13
CA VAL A 728 11.57 25.05 -8.26
C VAL A 728 12.88 25.20 -9.04
N LEU A 729 13.27 24.19 -9.83
CA LEU A 729 14.48 24.23 -10.64
C LEU A 729 14.45 25.37 -11.67
N GLU A 730 13.32 25.65 -12.29
CA GLU A 730 13.17 26.77 -13.22
C GLU A 730 13.20 28.11 -12.52
N THR A 731 12.41 28.26 -11.45
CA THR A 731 12.20 29.54 -10.76
C THR A 731 13.47 30.03 -10.08
N TYR A 732 14.28 29.11 -9.54
CA TYR A 732 15.46 29.42 -8.74
C TYR A 732 16.79 29.07 -9.41
N ALA A 733 16.79 28.87 -10.73
CA ALA A 733 17.97 28.51 -11.52
C ALA A 733 19.20 29.40 -11.25
N ASP A 734 19.02 30.72 -11.10
CA ASP A 734 20.10 31.68 -10.83
C ASP A 734 20.83 31.40 -9.50
N THR A 735 20.15 30.78 -8.53
CA THR A 735 20.71 30.44 -7.21
C THR A 735 21.22 29.00 -7.15
N LEU A 736 20.50 28.07 -7.79
CA LEU A 736 20.81 26.65 -7.76
C LEU A 736 21.97 26.28 -8.71
N ALA A 737 22.03 26.87 -9.90
CA ALA A 737 23.04 26.51 -10.90
C ALA A 737 24.50 26.70 -10.45
N PRO A 738 24.87 27.75 -9.68
CA PRO A 738 26.22 27.88 -9.15
C PRO A 738 26.60 26.86 -8.06
N LEU A 739 25.61 26.25 -7.39
CA LEU A 739 25.80 25.27 -6.32
C LEU A 739 25.91 23.84 -6.86
N PHE A 740 25.25 23.57 -7.99
CA PHE A 740 25.19 22.25 -8.61
C PHE A 740 26.59 21.68 -8.89
N ASN A 741 26.85 20.49 -8.37
CA ASN A 741 28.12 19.77 -8.48
C ASN A 741 29.34 20.57 -7.96
N SER A 742 29.12 21.51 -7.03
CA SER A 742 30.20 22.33 -6.44
C SER A 742 31.01 21.60 -5.34
N GLY A 743 30.51 20.46 -4.86
CA GLY A 743 31.13 19.60 -3.85
C GLY A 743 30.29 19.46 -2.57
N ALA A 744 30.90 18.96 -1.50
CA ALA A 744 30.25 18.80 -0.20
C ALA A 744 29.84 20.16 0.41
N ALA A 745 28.78 20.14 1.23
CA ALA A 745 28.26 21.32 1.94
C ALA A 745 29.35 22.01 2.79
N SER A 746 29.26 23.35 2.90
CA SER A 746 30.31 24.21 3.47
C SER A 746 30.20 24.55 4.95
#